data_AF-A0A8T4WP79-F1
#
_entry.id   AF-A0A8T4WP79-F1
#
_cell.length_a   1.000
_cell.length_b   1.000
_cell.length_c   1.000
_cell.angle_alpha   90.00
_cell.angle_beta   90.00
_cell.angle_gamma   90.00
#
_symmetry.space_group_name_H-M   'P 1'
#
loop_
_entity.id
_entity.type
_entity.pdbx_description
1 polymer ?
#
loop_
_entity_poly.entity_id
_entity_poly.type
_entity_poly.pdbx_seq_one_letter_code
_entity_poly.pdbx_strand_id
1 'polypeptide(L)'
;MRIGSKYLVFVILLTVILSPTVSMAGEPAQDPEVNIDEILVDVFVLPNGRINVTYFMTFSVISGSIGGFNFYGIEESNYYDQGRAYIEYKGDTYPLVVTPVSEGYKLDWTPRTQEGESVTVVFGYVSTERVIEQTTATLELEGSGEEVTSDFGVFNWAPVQWSLPVDYENVRVIYPITMNTSWIETGGGITPDGADYAGYVEDYRQQIETSGGAARDFDEVNLLAYPSESSAPQRNFSVSLESSGLLAEDHFRVFHYTNWSFYAPYLMPGQLGINMEQNINVDGGQNFELPIDVYNIGDQTLQGVTVTVSLSENLTLVEGEDSEYIGSLVGGESVHLVYTINAENVPAILTVTFQVTATNLNETDWVTSMANIYVQESVPPLIDPDIAAVIGIFGGGSLVLFGLAYYGYKTATASYGAKWDADETTTVDYESPEITIETFGEPGTVAELDPIESAFFVNKSRQEIVTMIMMSCVRKGVVRIISDEPLRVSKTGIKFEDLTYYEELFVEAIEDNELVPEKVDAMIEELADRVQKKSWDADFEATKEAHEERVNGAWNELESQPTVSGRTDYYFDGTYRDHGWSWYWIYMNPRHDDLPDVVSPTPGDTTTPQIPEWFRDVSDATGHTITQIGEGAAAIAETTGQIMNNVTETIGDIMKNVGAIITKPLKPIVEGTSRCVSHDACHSACVSHDACHSACHSACHSACVCHSACHSACHSACVSGGFR
;
A
#
# COMPACT_ATOMS: atom_id res chain seq x y z
N MET A 1 33.14 -61.73 42.00
CA MET A 1 32.20 -61.08 42.95
C MET A 1 31.36 -60.10 42.14
N ARG A 2 30.07 -60.40 41.97
CA ARG A 2 29.09 -59.59 41.24
C ARG A 2 28.71 -58.38 42.09
N ILE A 3 29.07 -57.18 41.64
CA ILE A 3 28.44 -55.90 41.98
C ILE A 3 28.63 -55.08 40.70
N GLY A 4 27.65 -54.68 39.91
CA GLY A 4 26.21 -54.70 40.02
C GLY A 4 25.75 -53.62 39.07
N SER A 5 25.55 -53.97 37.79
CA SER A 5 25.01 -53.11 36.72
C SER A 5 23.65 -52.47 37.05
N LYS A 6 23.06 -52.84 38.20
CA LYS A 6 21.86 -52.25 38.79
C LYS A 6 22.12 -50.86 39.40
N TYR A 7 23.36 -50.52 39.77
CA TYR A 7 23.65 -49.21 40.37
C TYR A 7 23.79 -48.08 39.34
N LEU A 8 24.23 -48.37 38.11
CA LEU A 8 24.34 -47.34 37.06
C LEU A 8 22.95 -46.92 36.53
N VAL A 9 22.03 -47.89 36.41
CA VAL A 9 20.63 -47.62 36.03
C VAL A 9 19.88 -46.89 37.15
N PHE A 10 20.19 -47.20 38.42
CA PHE A 10 19.56 -46.51 39.56
C PHE A 10 20.03 -45.06 39.72
N VAL A 11 21.29 -44.75 39.39
CA VAL A 11 21.80 -43.37 39.43
C VAL A 11 21.23 -42.53 38.28
N ILE A 12 21.05 -43.10 37.08
CA ILE A 12 20.42 -42.40 35.95
C ILE A 12 18.92 -42.20 36.19
N LEU A 13 18.23 -43.16 36.80
CA LEU A 13 16.82 -43.00 37.20
C LEU A 13 16.65 -41.95 38.32
N LEU A 14 17.63 -41.82 39.23
CA LEU A 14 17.57 -40.83 40.31
C LEU A 14 17.82 -39.40 39.81
N THR A 15 18.63 -39.21 38.77
CA THR A 15 18.84 -37.91 38.13
C THR A 15 17.65 -37.42 37.28
N VAL A 16 16.76 -38.31 36.85
CA VAL A 16 15.51 -37.93 36.15
C VAL A 16 14.37 -37.61 37.13
N ILE A 17 14.46 -38.04 38.40
CA ILE A 17 13.44 -37.80 39.43
C ILE A 17 13.77 -36.57 40.31
N LEU A 18 14.95 -35.97 40.14
CA LEU A 18 15.41 -34.77 40.88
C LEU A 18 15.61 -33.54 39.98
N SER A 19 14.91 -33.47 38.85
CA SER A 19 14.62 -32.17 38.24
C SER A 19 13.85 -31.36 39.29
N PRO A 20 14.27 -30.14 39.66
CA PRO A 20 13.37 -29.27 40.39
C PRO A 20 12.14 -29.10 39.51
N THR A 21 11.00 -29.62 39.95
CA THR A 21 9.71 -29.10 39.54
C THR A 21 9.73 -27.66 40.01
N VAL A 22 10.26 -26.76 39.16
CA VAL A 22 9.88 -25.38 39.18
C VAL A 22 8.40 -25.43 38.82
N SER A 23 7.55 -25.62 39.82
CA SER A 23 6.22 -25.07 39.78
C SER A 23 6.47 -23.58 39.57
N MET A 24 6.51 -23.17 38.31
CA MET A 24 6.02 -21.85 37.96
C MET A 24 4.57 -21.90 38.40
N ALA A 25 4.33 -21.55 39.67
CA ALA A 25 3.13 -20.84 39.98
C ALA A 25 3.20 -19.65 39.02
N GLY A 26 2.49 -19.73 37.90
CA GLY A 26 2.09 -18.53 37.22
C GLY A 26 1.46 -17.71 38.32
N GLU A 27 2.09 -16.59 38.69
CA GLU A 27 1.34 -15.55 39.34
C GLU A 27 0.09 -15.36 38.46
N PRO A 28 -1.13 -15.39 39.03
CA PRO A 28 -2.30 -15.12 38.23
C PRO A 28 -2.02 -13.80 37.54
N ALA A 29 -1.88 -13.84 36.20
CA ALA A 29 -1.80 -12.63 35.42
C ALA A 29 -3.08 -11.87 35.80
N GLN A 30 -2.91 -10.76 36.52
CA GLN A 30 -4.03 -9.90 36.81
C GLN A 30 -4.57 -9.48 35.45
N ASP A 31 -5.86 -9.75 35.19
CA ASP A 31 -6.47 -9.33 33.93
C ASP A 31 -6.23 -7.82 33.79
N PRO A 32 -5.68 -7.36 32.65
CA PRO A 32 -5.36 -5.96 32.48
C PRO A 32 -6.62 -5.13 32.64
N GLU A 33 -6.53 -4.08 33.44
CA GLU A 33 -7.63 -3.13 33.63
C GLU A 33 -7.37 -1.94 32.70
N VAL A 34 -8.32 -1.66 31.81
CA VAL A 34 -8.19 -0.67 30.73
C VAL A 34 -9.44 0.20 30.71
N ASN A 35 -9.24 1.49 30.47
CA ASN A 35 -10.29 2.47 30.21
C ASN A 35 -10.39 2.74 28.71
N ILE A 36 -11.62 2.90 28.20
CA ILE A 36 -11.84 3.39 26.84
C ILE A 36 -12.09 4.90 26.93
N ASP A 37 -11.06 5.68 26.61
CA ASP A 37 -11.08 7.14 26.79
C ASP A 37 -11.92 7.81 25.69
N GLU A 38 -11.75 7.35 24.45
CA GLU A 38 -12.37 7.98 23.28
C GLU A 38 -12.51 6.97 22.13
N ILE A 39 -13.68 6.94 21.51
CA ILE A 39 -13.96 6.21 20.27
C ILE A 39 -14.45 7.21 19.22
N LEU A 40 -13.68 7.39 18.15
CA LEU A 40 -14.12 8.17 16.98
C LEU A 40 -14.34 7.22 15.81
N VAL A 41 -15.50 7.31 15.17
CA VAL A 41 -15.89 6.45 14.06
C VAL A 41 -16.25 7.30 12.85
N ASP A 42 -15.41 7.26 11.82
CA ASP A 42 -15.72 7.86 10.53
C ASP A 42 -16.34 6.81 9.60
N VAL A 43 -17.59 7.03 9.20
CA VAL A 43 -18.35 6.17 8.28
C VAL A 43 -18.51 6.87 6.94
N PHE A 44 -17.70 6.51 5.96
CA PHE A 44 -17.81 7.03 4.60
C PHE A 44 -18.82 6.21 3.79
N VAL A 45 -19.94 6.82 3.44
CA VAL A 45 -20.93 6.21 2.54
C VAL A 45 -20.46 6.41 1.09
N LEU A 46 -20.27 5.30 0.39
CA LEU A 46 -19.88 5.30 -1.02
C LEU A 46 -21.11 5.56 -1.91
N PRO A 47 -20.94 6.06 -3.16
CA PRO A 47 -22.06 6.32 -4.06
C PRO A 47 -22.95 5.10 -4.36
N ASN A 48 -22.38 3.89 -4.28
CA ASN A 48 -23.13 2.63 -4.42
C ASN A 48 -23.78 2.15 -3.10
N GLY A 49 -23.83 2.99 -2.06
CA GLY A 49 -24.51 2.72 -0.80
C GLY A 49 -23.79 1.75 0.15
N ARG A 50 -22.57 1.32 -0.18
CA ARG A 50 -21.67 0.59 0.73
C ARG A 50 -20.98 1.58 1.66
N ILE A 51 -20.38 1.09 2.74
CA ILE A 51 -19.68 1.93 3.70
C ILE A 51 -18.22 1.57 3.84
N ASN A 52 -17.41 2.58 4.09
CA ASN A 52 -16.02 2.44 4.45
C ASN A 52 -15.84 3.07 5.84
N VAL A 53 -15.55 2.24 6.84
CA VAL A 53 -15.56 2.62 8.25
C VAL A 53 -14.13 2.70 8.78
N THR A 54 -13.83 3.70 9.59
CA THR A 54 -12.56 3.81 10.32
C THR A 54 -12.84 4.10 11.78
N TYR A 55 -12.34 3.24 12.66
CA TYR A 55 -12.35 3.43 14.11
C TYR A 55 -11.01 3.99 14.56
N PHE A 56 -11.05 5.03 15.39
CA PHE A 56 -9.93 5.54 16.18
C PHE A 56 -10.28 5.33 17.64
N MET A 57 -9.60 4.39 18.28
CA MET A 57 -9.97 3.88 19.61
C MET A 57 -8.84 4.17 20.58
N THR A 58 -9.04 5.12 21.49
CA THR A 58 -8.04 5.52 22.47
C THR A 58 -8.29 4.82 23.80
N PHE A 59 -7.26 4.11 24.27
CA PHE A 59 -7.30 3.35 25.52
C PHE A 59 -6.24 3.82 26.50
N SER A 60 -6.59 3.89 27.78
CA SER A 60 -5.65 4.10 28.90
C SER A 60 -5.53 2.85 29.76
N VAL A 61 -4.31 2.41 30.05
CA VAL A 61 -4.07 1.21 30.85
C VAL A 61 -4.01 1.58 32.34
N ILE A 62 -4.99 1.11 33.12
CA ILE A 62 -5.09 1.35 34.56
C ILE A 62 -4.16 0.41 35.32
N SER A 63 -4.11 -0.87 34.95
CA SER A 63 -3.18 -1.85 35.52
C SER A 63 -2.82 -2.96 34.54
N GLY A 64 -1.60 -3.50 34.65
CA GLY A 64 -1.10 -4.55 33.76
C GLY A 64 -0.56 -4.02 32.44
N SER A 65 -0.80 -4.75 31.34
CA SER A 65 -0.41 -4.33 30.00
C SER A 65 -1.39 -4.86 28.96
N ILE A 66 -1.72 -4.06 27.95
CA ILE A 66 -2.54 -4.46 26.81
C ILE A 66 -1.68 -4.54 25.54
N GLY A 67 -2.01 -5.47 24.66
CA GLY A 67 -1.49 -5.45 23.30
C GLY A 67 -2.43 -6.04 22.28
N GLY A 68 -3.69 -6.24 22.64
CA GLY A 68 -4.65 -6.78 21.71
C GLY A 68 -5.99 -6.96 22.35
N PHE A 69 -7.02 -6.99 21.51
CA PHE A 69 -8.37 -7.30 21.88
C PHE A 69 -9.11 -7.91 20.69
N ASN A 70 -10.25 -8.53 21.00
CA ASN A 70 -11.16 -9.03 19.99
C ASN A 70 -12.17 -7.93 19.66
N PHE A 71 -12.23 -7.55 18.40
CA PHE A 71 -13.16 -6.56 17.87
C PHE A 71 -14.31 -7.27 17.18
N TYR A 72 -15.41 -7.44 17.91
CA TYR A 72 -16.60 -8.18 17.48
C TYR A 72 -17.81 -7.27 17.36
N GLY A 73 -18.86 -7.77 16.71
CA GLY A 73 -20.15 -7.06 16.61
C GLY A 73 -20.29 -6.18 15.36
N ILE A 74 -19.41 -6.35 14.36
CA ILE A 74 -19.66 -5.80 13.02
C ILE A 74 -20.76 -6.65 12.39
N GLU A 75 -21.91 -6.05 12.10
CA GLU A 75 -23.08 -6.77 11.57
C GLU A 75 -22.95 -7.05 10.08
N GLU A 76 -22.34 -6.12 9.34
CA GLU A 76 -22.21 -6.19 7.89
C GLU A 76 -21.06 -7.09 7.44
N SER A 77 -21.25 -7.77 6.31
CA SER A 77 -20.17 -8.45 5.60
C SER A 77 -19.08 -7.45 5.19
N ASN A 78 -17.81 -7.76 5.44
CA ASN A 78 -16.72 -6.79 5.28
C ASN A 78 -15.33 -7.41 5.07
N TYR A 79 -14.37 -6.58 4.66
CA TYR A 79 -12.94 -6.87 4.70
C TYR A 79 -12.17 -5.70 5.29
N TYR A 80 -11.13 -5.97 6.08
CA TYR A 80 -10.30 -4.94 6.70
C TYR A 80 -9.33 -4.30 5.69
N ASP A 81 -8.98 -3.03 5.94
CA ASP A 81 -8.01 -2.27 5.16
C ASP A 81 -6.64 -2.30 5.83
N GLN A 82 -5.65 -2.89 5.17
CA GLN A 82 -4.28 -2.99 5.67
C GLN A 82 -3.61 -1.63 5.89
N GLY A 83 -3.98 -0.60 5.11
CA GLY A 83 -3.48 0.76 5.26
C GLY A 83 -4.04 1.50 6.46
N ARG A 84 -5.17 1.03 7.02
CA ARG A 84 -5.83 1.57 8.21
C ARG A 84 -5.89 0.54 9.32
N ALA A 85 -4.79 -0.21 9.51
CA ALA A 85 -4.65 -1.19 10.59
C ALA A 85 -3.33 -0.96 11.33
N TYR A 86 -3.32 0.01 12.25
CA TYR A 86 -2.12 0.39 13.00
C TYR A 86 -2.48 0.94 14.38
N ILE A 87 -1.47 1.11 15.23
CA ILE A 87 -1.57 1.85 16.48
C ILE A 87 -0.69 3.08 16.44
N GLU A 88 -1.09 4.12 17.16
CA GLU A 88 -0.26 5.26 17.52
C GLU A 88 0.08 5.15 19.00
N TYR A 89 1.37 5.04 19.30
CA TYR A 89 1.86 4.84 20.65
C TYR A 89 3.17 5.61 20.84
N LYS A 90 3.15 6.56 21.79
CA LYS A 90 4.28 7.46 22.10
C LYS A 90 4.78 8.29 20.91
N GLY A 91 3.89 8.63 19.97
CA GLY A 91 4.19 9.42 18.79
C GLY A 91 4.80 8.62 17.63
N ASP A 92 4.94 7.31 17.78
CA ASP A 92 5.31 6.39 16.71
C ASP A 92 4.09 5.55 16.27
N THR A 93 4.11 5.11 15.02
CA THR A 93 3.08 4.23 14.44
C THR A 93 3.60 2.79 14.33
N TYR A 94 2.80 1.82 14.78
CA TYR A 94 3.11 0.38 14.67
C TYR A 94 1.98 -0.38 13.97
N PRO A 95 2.25 -1.32 13.07
CA PRO A 95 1.20 -2.08 12.38
C PRO A 95 0.44 -3.02 13.32
N LEU A 96 -0.85 -3.22 13.07
CA LEU A 96 -1.66 -4.25 13.70
C LEU A 96 -1.44 -5.61 13.02
N VAL A 97 -1.35 -6.66 13.83
CA VAL A 97 -1.56 -8.05 13.39
C VAL A 97 -3.06 -8.34 13.48
N VAL A 98 -3.72 -8.37 12.32
CA VAL A 98 -5.15 -8.61 12.21
C VAL A 98 -5.41 -10.07 11.87
N THR A 99 -6.20 -10.77 12.68
CA THR A 99 -6.66 -12.14 12.40
C THR A 99 -8.18 -12.15 12.26
N PRO A 100 -8.73 -12.37 11.05
CA PRO A 100 -10.16 -12.56 10.86
C PRO A 100 -10.69 -13.76 11.65
N VAL A 101 -11.86 -13.64 12.25
CA VAL A 101 -12.60 -14.72 12.92
C VAL A 101 -14.10 -14.59 12.63
N SER A 102 -14.89 -15.61 12.98
CA SER A 102 -16.31 -15.68 12.61
C SER A 102 -17.17 -14.51 13.09
N GLU A 103 -16.81 -13.86 14.20
CA GLU A 103 -17.57 -12.77 14.82
C GLU A 103 -16.89 -11.40 14.66
N GLY A 104 -15.84 -11.29 13.84
CA GLY A 104 -15.10 -10.03 13.61
C GLY A 104 -13.59 -10.26 13.48
N TYR A 105 -12.79 -9.52 14.25
CA TYR A 105 -11.33 -9.52 14.11
C TYR A 105 -10.63 -9.65 15.46
N LYS A 106 -9.47 -10.31 15.47
CA LYS A 106 -8.51 -10.17 16.57
C LYS A 106 -7.46 -9.16 16.15
N LEU A 107 -7.31 -8.11 16.96
CA LEU A 107 -6.33 -7.05 16.75
C LEU A 107 -5.21 -7.23 17.78
N ASP A 108 -3.97 -7.40 17.33
CA ASP A 108 -2.81 -7.57 18.20
C ASP A 108 -1.67 -6.62 17.74
N TRP A 109 -0.92 -6.04 18.67
CA TRP A 109 0.22 -5.17 18.38
C TRP A 109 1.40 -5.36 19.34
N THR A 110 2.58 -4.99 18.84
CA THR A 110 3.79 -4.83 19.65
C THR A 110 4.48 -3.51 19.30
N PRO A 111 5.05 -2.79 20.28
CA PRO A 111 5.20 -3.14 21.71
C PRO A 111 3.88 -3.08 22.51
N ARG A 112 3.79 -3.84 23.61
CA ARG A 112 2.61 -3.85 24.52
C ARG A 112 2.55 -2.54 25.30
N THR A 113 1.37 -1.92 25.38
CA THR A 113 1.11 -0.69 26.15
C THR A 113 1.10 -1.03 27.65
N GLN A 114 1.86 -0.28 28.46
CA GLN A 114 2.06 -0.58 29.88
C GLN A 114 1.11 0.24 30.76
N GLU A 115 0.97 -0.16 32.02
CA GLU A 115 0.26 0.58 33.07
C GLU A 115 0.66 2.06 33.12
N GLY A 116 -0.36 2.93 33.17
CA GLY A 116 -0.22 4.39 33.21
C GLY A 116 0.00 5.05 31.84
N GLU A 117 -0.04 4.28 30.75
CA GLU A 117 0.14 4.77 29.39
C GLU A 117 -1.15 4.65 28.56
N SER A 118 -1.20 5.39 27.45
CA SER A 118 -2.30 5.35 26.48
C SER A 118 -1.84 4.94 25.09
N VAL A 119 -2.77 4.42 24.29
CA VAL A 119 -2.57 4.02 22.90
C VAL A 119 -3.83 4.33 22.09
N THR A 120 -3.67 4.81 20.87
CA THR A 120 -4.77 4.94 19.91
C THR A 120 -4.65 3.85 18.87
N VAL A 121 -5.69 3.03 18.75
CA VAL A 121 -5.78 1.93 17.79
C VAL A 121 -6.62 2.40 16.62
N VAL A 122 -6.05 2.37 15.41
CA VAL A 122 -6.72 2.72 14.16
C VAL A 122 -7.04 1.45 13.39
N PHE A 123 -8.33 1.20 13.18
CA PHE A 123 -8.81 0.04 12.45
C PHE A 123 -9.90 0.42 11.44
N GLY A 124 -9.66 0.15 10.16
CA GLY A 124 -10.60 0.41 9.08
C GLY A 124 -11.01 -0.84 8.32
N TYR A 125 -12.25 -0.84 7.83
CA TYR A 125 -12.80 -1.88 6.97
C TYR A 125 -13.77 -1.31 5.94
N VAL A 126 -14.04 -2.09 4.90
CA VAL A 126 -15.01 -1.75 3.86
C VAL A 126 -16.11 -2.81 3.83
N SER A 127 -17.36 -2.39 3.80
CA SER A 127 -18.49 -3.30 3.68
C SER A 127 -18.53 -3.93 2.29
N THR A 128 -18.68 -5.24 2.25
CA THR A 128 -18.95 -5.97 1.01
C THR A 128 -20.43 -5.96 0.69
N GLU A 129 -21.32 -5.60 1.61
CA GLU A 129 -22.74 -5.42 1.34
C GLU A 129 -23.16 -3.95 1.33
N ARG A 130 -24.25 -3.67 0.62
CA ARG A 130 -24.87 -2.35 0.55
C ARG A 130 -25.68 -2.11 1.82
N VAL A 131 -25.37 -1.02 2.51
CA VAL A 131 -26.03 -0.63 3.77
C VAL A 131 -27.15 0.39 3.53
N ILE A 132 -27.06 1.20 2.45
CA ILE A 132 -28.10 2.18 2.10
C ILE A 132 -29.20 1.53 1.26
N GLU A 133 -30.41 1.41 1.80
CA GLU A 133 -31.56 0.85 1.07
C GLU A 133 -32.51 1.93 0.54
N GLN A 134 -33.25 1.63 -0.54
CA GLN A 134 -34.30 2.54 -1.03
C GLN A 134 -35.59 2.32 -0.26
N THR A 135 -36.25 3.41 0.14
CA THR A 135 -37.65 3.39 0.58
C THR A 135 -38.43 4.54 -0.05
N THR A 136 -39.74 4.39 -0.18
CA THR A 136 -40.63 5.49 -0.57
C THR A 136 -41.50 5.85 0.63
N ALA A 137 -41.37 7.08 1.11
CA ALA A 137 -42.08 7.55 2.31
C ALA A 137 -42.46 9.02 2.20
N THR A 138 -43.40 9.45 3.06
CA THR A 138 -43.65 10.88 3.33
C THR A 138 -42.96 11.22 4.63
N LEU A 139 -41.95 12.08 4.58
CA LEU A 139 -41.12 12.46 5.73
C LEU A 139 -40.99 13.99 5.80
N GLU A 140 -40.81 14.52 7.01
CA GLU A 140 -40.57 15.95 7.25
C GLU A 140 -39.07 16.22 7.14
N LEU A 141 -38.65 17.11 6.22
CA LEU A 141 -37.25 17.48 6.04
C LEU A 141 -36.75 18.29 7.24
N GLU A 142 -35.53 18.01 7.72
CA GLU A 142 -34.99 18.66 8.92
C GLU A 142 -34.80 20.18 8.72
N GLY A 143 -34.29 20.59 7.55
CA GLY A 143 -34.01 22.00 7.28
C GLY A 143 -35.27 22.88 7.22
N SER A 144 -36.21 22.54 6.36
CA SER A 144 -37.41 23.34 6.09
C SER A 144 -38.60 23.02 6.98
N GLY A 145 -38.66 21.82 7.56
CA GLY A 145 -39.88 21.27 8.17
C GLY A 145 -40.98 20.96 7.16
N GLU A 146 -40.65 20.84 5.87
CA GLU A 146 -41.63 20.50 4.82
C GLU A 146 -41.83 18.98 4.74
N GLU A 147 -43.10 18.53 4.74
CA GLU A 147 -43.43 17.13 4.44
C GLU A 147 -43.29 16.84 2.94
N VAL A 148 -42.38 15.94 2.59
CA VAL A 148 -42.09 15.55 1.20
C VAL A 148 -42.31 14.05 1.02
N THR A 149 -43.05 13.68 -0.03
CA THR A 149 -43.12 12.29 -0.51
C THR A 149 -42.08 12.07 -1.60
N SER A 150 -41.07 11.26 -1.33
CA SER A 150 -39.98 10.97 -2.27
C SER A 150 -39.42 9.55 -2.05
N ASP A 151 -38.50 9.16 -2.92
CA ASP A 151 -37.61 8.03 -2.69
C ASP A 151 -36.43 8.50 -1.84
N PHE A 152 -36.17 7.79 -0.74
CA PHE A 152 -35.11 8.05 0.21
C PHE A 152 -34.14 6.88 0.28
N GLY A 153 -32.85 7.18 0.42
CA GLY A 153 -31.84 6.26 0.90
C GLY A 153 -31.89 6.19 2.42
N VAL A 154 -32.15 5.01 2.97
CA VAL A 154 -32.21 4.76 4.41
C VAL A 154 -30.87 4.22 4.87
N PHE A 155 -30.29 4.86 5.87
CA PHE A 155 -29.12 4.38 6.60
C PHE A 155 -29.56 4.01 8.02
N ASN A 156 -29.61 2.72 8.33
CA ASN A 156 -29.86 2.20 9.68
C ASN A 156 -28.70 1.28 10.04
N TRP A 157 -27.80 1.79 10.87
CA TRP A 157 -26.52 1.16 11.19
C TRP A 157 -26.12 1.51 12.63
N ALA A 158 -25.28 0.68 13.23
CA ALA A 158 -24.74 0.90 14.57
C ALA A 158 -23.25 0.57 14.59
N PRO A 159 -22.40 1.34 15.31
CA PRO A 159 -21.06 0.89 15.62
C PRO A 159 -21.10 -0.32 16.55
N VAL A 160 -19.94 -0.95 16.73
CA VAL A 160 -19.82 -2.10 17.62
C VAL A 160 -20.21 -1.75 19.06
N GLN A 161 -20.78 -2.72 19.76
CA GLN A 161 -21.13 -2.58 21.16
C GLN A 161 -19.91 -2.88 22.06
N TRP A 162 -19.64 -1.99 23.01
CA TRP A 162 -18.49 -2.12 23.90
C TRP A 162 -18.84 -2.82 25.20
N SER A 163 -18.06 -3.85 25.55
CA SER A 163 -18.20 -4.57 26.83
C SER A 163 -17.67 -3.81 28.05
N LEU A 164 -17.03 -2.66 27.82
CA LEU A 164 -16.56 -1.73 28.85
C LEU A 164 -17.24 -0.38 28.66
N PRO A 165 -17.38 0.42 29.73
CA PRO A 165 -17.80 1.81 29.60
C PRO A 165 -16.87 2.61 28.67
N VAL A 166 -17.45 3.58 27.95
CA VAL A 166 -16.72 4.48 27.05
C VAL A 166 -16.92 5.91 27.53
N ASP A 167 -15.82 6.62 27.76
CA ASP A 167 -15.88 7.99 28.29
C ASP A 167 -16.45 8.98 27.26
N TYR A 168 -16.08 8.82 25.99
CA TYR A 168 -16.61 9.63 24.88
C TYR A 168 -16.64 8.82 23.58
N GLU A 169 -17.77 8.87 22.85
CA GLU A 169 -17.91 8.28 21.52
C GLU A 169 -18.51 9.28 20.54
N ASN A 170 -17.88 9.40 19.37
CA ASN A 170 -18.38 10.16 18.23
C ASN A 170 -18.51 9.26 17.01
N VAL A 171 -19.69 9.24 16.41
CA VAL A 171 -19.92 8.61 15.11
C VAL A 171 -20.20 9.71 14.09
N ARG A 172 -19.37 9.79 13.05
CA ARG A 172 -19.54 10.72 11.94
C ARG A 172 -19.87 9.97 10.66
N VAL A 173 -21.08 10.14 10.17
CA VAL A 173 -21.49 9.60 8.87
C VAL A 173 -21.27 10.64 7.78
N ILE A 174 -20.48 10.29 6.78
CA ILE A 174 -20.07 11.17 5.68
C ILE A 174 -20.72 10.67 4.40
N TYR A 175 -21.64 11.45 3.85
CA TYR A 175 -22.41 11.09 2.67
C TYR A 175 -21.71 11.55 1.38
N PRO A 176 -21.93 10.87 0.24
CA PRO A 176 -21.35 11.27 -1.05
C PRO A 176 -22.12 12.45 -1.68
N ILE A 177 -22.53 13.42 -0.87
CA ILE A 177 -23.36 14.57 -1.25
C ILE A 177 -22.51 15.82 -1.11
N THR A 178 -22.09 16.39 -2.23
CA THR A 178 -21.27 17.61 -2.23
C THR A 178 -22.09 18.84 -1.84
N MET A 179 -21.57 19.62 -0.89
CA MET A 179 -22.21 20.83 -0.40
C MET A 179 -21.74 22.07 -1.17
N ASN A 180 -22.69 22.94 -1.51
CA ASN A 180 -22.36 24.28 -2.00
C ASN A 180 -21.79 25.12 -0.85
N THR A 181 -20.75 25.89 -1.13
CA THR A 181 -20.16 26.87 -0.20
C THR A 181 -21.19 27.81 0.46
N SER A 182 -22.30 28.14 -0.23
CA SER A 182 -23.36 28.99 0.35
C SER A 182 -24.18 28.30 1.44
N TRP A 183 -24.15 26.97 1.52
CA TRP A 183 -24.85 26.17 2.51
C TRP A 183 -23.99 25.78 3.71
N ILE A 184 -22.75 26.28 3.75
CA ILE A 184 -21.78 25.99 4.80
C ILE A 184 -21.55 27.27 5.61
N GLU A 185 -21.83 27.20 6.90
CA GLU A 185 -21.59 28.28 7.83
C GLU A 185 -20.08 28.46 8.10
N THR A 186 -19.69 29.61 8.64
CA THR A 186 -18.27 29.90 8.94
C THR A 186 -17.63 28.87 9.88
N GLY A 187 -18.41 28.25 10.76
CA GLY A 187 -17.97 27.16 11.65
C GLY A 187 -17.94 25.77 11.02
N GLY A 188 -18.30 25.63 9.74
CA GLY A 188 -18.42 24.34 9.05
C GLY A 188 -19.78 23.66 9.21
N GLY A 189 -20.71 24.24 9.96
CA GLY A 189 -22.09 23.76 10.08
C GLY A 189 -22.86 23.85 8.75
N ILE A 190 -23.81 22.95 8.55
CA ILE A 190 -24.68 22.93 7.37
C ILE A 190 -25.95 23.74 7.65
N THR A 191 -26.27 24.67 6.76
CA THR A 191 -27.50 25.46 6.82
C THR A 191 -28.74 24.60 6.52
N PRO A 192 -29.95 25.02 6.93
CA PRO A 192 -31.21 24.35 6.57
C PRO A 192 -31.36 24.02 5.08
N ASP A 193 -31.02 24.96 4.19
CA ASP A 193 -31.08 24.75 2.72
C ASP A 193 -30.16 23.59 2.27
N GLY A 194 -29.01 23.41 2.94
CA GLY A 194 -28.09 22.31 2.66
C GLY A 194 -28.61 20.97 3.17
N ALA A 195 -29.25 20.95 4.35
CA ALA A 195 -29.91 19.76 4.89
C ALA A 195 -31.09 19.31 4.01
N ASP A 196 -31.91 20.25 3.55
CA ASP A 196 -33.00 19.98 2.60
C ASP A 196 -32.47 19.45 1.25
N TYR A 197 -31.37 20.01 0.75
CA TYR A 197 -30.74 19.52 -0.48
C TYR A 197 -30.24 18.08 -0.34
N ALA A 198 -29.65 17.73 0.81
CA ALA A 198 -29.27 16.35 1.13
C ALA A 198 -30.51 15.43 1.27
N GLY A 199 -31.70 16.00 1.44
CA GLY A 199 -32.92 15.29 1.79
C GLY A 199 -32.82 14.65 3.16
N TYR A 200 -32.12 15.31 4.10
CA TYR A 200 -31.84 14.78 5.41
C TYR A 200 -33.10 14.74 6.28
N VAL A 201 -33.36 13.56 6.85
CA VAL A 201 -34.37 13.37 7.89
C VAL A 201 -33.75 12.51 8.98
N GLU A 202 -33.84 12.99 10.21
CA GLU A 202 -33.53 12.21 11.41
C GLU A 202 -34.73 11.35 11.80
N ASP A 203 -34.52 10.04 11.98
CA ASP A 203 -35.58 9.15 12.45
C ASP A 203 -35.66 9.17 13.97
N TYR A 204 -36.87 9.13 14.53
CA TYR A 204 -37.09 9.08 15.99
C TYR A 204 -36.43 7.87 16.69
N ARG A 205 -36.02 6.84 15.95
CA ARG A 205 -35.31 5.66 16.45
C ARG A 205 -33.80 5.89 16.60
N GLN A 206 -33.27 7.01 16.12
CA GLN A 206 -31.90 7.43 16.34
C GLN A 206 -31.71 7.80 17.82
N GLN A 207 -31.03 6.95 18.57
CA GLN A 207 -30.87 7.09 20.01
C GLN A 207 -29.79 6.14 20.53
N ILE A 208 -29.46 6.29 21.81
CA ILE A 208 -28.66 5.31 22.56
C ILE A 208 -29.62 4.43 23.34
N GLU A 209 -29.63 3.13 23.05
CA GLU A 209 -30.39 2.13 23.81
C GLU A 209 -29.51 1.53 24.89
N THR A 210 -29.86 1.77 26.15
CA THR A 210 -29.14 1.23 27.29
C THR A 210 -29.37 -0.27 27.45
N SER A 211 -28.46 -0.97 28.10
CA SER A 211 -28.59 -2.40 28.45
C SER A 211 -29.88 -2.76 29.22
N GLY A 212 -30.55 -1.79 29.84
CA GLY A 212 -31.86 -1.94 30.49
C GLY A 212 -33.07 -1.78 29.56
N GLY A 213 -32.87 -1.54 28.26
CA GLY A 213 -33.91 -1.27 27.26
C GLY A 213 -34.50 0.14 27.32
N ALA A 214 -33.86 1.06 28.05
CA ALA A 214 -34.25 2.47 28.06
C ALA A 214 -33.47 3.23 26.98
N ALA A 215 -34.14 4.12 26.27
CA ALA A 215 -33.51 4.98 25.27
C ALA A 215 -33.15 6.36 25.85
N ARG A 216 -32.04 6.94 25.38
CA ARG A 216 -31.66 8.34 25.61
C ARG A 216 -31.16 8.98 24.32
N ASP A 217 -31.33 10.30 24.24
CA ASP A 217 -30.83 11.10 23.12
C ASP A 217 -29.30 11.21 23.17
N PHE A 218 -28.70 11.55 22.03
CA PHE A 218 -27.29 11.94 21.95
C PHE A 218 -27.05 13.27 22.66
N ASP A 219 -25.83 13.50 23.14
CA ASP A 219 -25.46 14.75 23.80
C ASP A 219 -25.47 15.90 22.79
N GLU A 220 -24.95 15.65 21.57
CA GLU A 220 -25.05 16.55 20.42
C GLU A 220 -25.25 15.78 19.11
N VAL A 221 -26.00 16.39 18.18
CA VAL A 221 -26.14 15.96 16.78
C VAL A 221 -25.84 17.17 15.90
N ASN A 222 -24.77 17.10 15.12
CA ASN A 222 -24.23 18.23 14.37
C ASN A 222 -24.19 17.90 12.86
N LEU A 223 -24.84 18.74 12.05
CA LEU A 223 -24.73 18.67 10.59
C LEU A 223 -23.51 19.48 10.14
N LEU A 224 -22.51 18.82 9.58
CA LEU A 224 -21.20 19.41 9.29
C LEU A 224 -20.77 19.17 7.83
N ALA A 225 -19.96 20.09 7.30
CA ALA A 225 -19.27 19.91 6.04
C ALA A 225 -17.91 19.22 6.25
N TYR A 226 -17.69 18.08 5.59
CA TYR A 226 -16.47 17.28 5.68
C TYR A 226 -15.66 17.28 4.37
N PRO A 227 -14.33 17.43 4.37
CA PRO A 227 -13.49 17.63 5.54
C PRO A 227 -13.75 19.01 6.17
N SER A 228 -13.40 19.15 7.45
CA SER A 228 -13.60 20.39 8.20
C SER A 228 -12.75 21.56 7.68
N GLU A 229 -11.69 21.25 6.94
CA GLU A 229 -10.79 22.23 6.32
C GLU A 229 -11.55 23.13 5.33
N SER A 230 -11.53 24.43 5.59
CA SER A 230 -12.31 25.41 4.82
C SER A 230 -11.78 25.60 3.39
N SER A 231 -10.48 25.32 3.17
CA SER A 231 -9.84 25.39 1.86
C SER A 231 -9.99 24.12 1.02
N ALA A 232 -10.61 23.07 1.56
CA ALA A 232 -10.78 21.83 0.82
C ALA A 232 -11.59 22.08 -0.48
N PRO A 233 -11.14 21.54 -1.63
CA PRO A 233 -11.75 21.83 -2.93
C PRO A 233 -13.20 21.33 -3.03
N GLN A 234 -13.51 20.28 -2.26
CA GLN A 234 -14.83 19.69 -2.13
C GLN A 234 -15.09 19.39 -0.67
N ARG A 235 -16.30 19.72 -0.20
CA ARG A 235 -16.78 19.35 1.13
C ARG A 235 -18.15 18.67 0.99
N ASN A 236 -18.32 17.57 1.67
CA ASN A 236 -19.49 16.70 1.64
C ASN A 236 -20.35 16.89 2.88
N PHE A 237 -21.64 16.57 2.76
CA PHE A 237 -22.57 16.52 3.87
C PHE A 237 -22.18 15.41 4.86
N SER A 238 -22.15 15.72 6.14
CA SER A 238 -21.91 14.76 7.20
C SER A 238 -22.75 15.04 8.43
N VAL A 239 -23.01 14.00 9.21
CA VAL A 239 -23.73 14.05 10.48
C VAL A 239 -22.82 13.49 11.55
N SER A 240 -22.49 14.29 12.56
CA SER A 240 -21.73 13.87 13.75
C SER A 240 -22.68 13.67 14.92
N LEU A 241 -22.66 12.50 15.53
CA LEU A 241 -23.41 12.17 16.73
C LEU A 241 -22.42 11.97 17.88
N GLU A 242 -22.65 12.65 19.01
CA GLU A 242 -21.73 12.67 20.15
C GLU A 242 -22.41 12.20 21.43
N SER A 243 -21.69 11.41 22.23
CA SER A 243 -22.15 10.97 23.54
C SER A 243 -20.99 10.78 24.50
N SER A 244 -21.18 11.23 25.72
CA SER A 244 -20.26 11.04 26.84
C SER A 244 -20.82 10.05 27.86
N GLY A 245 -19.90 9.33 28.53
CA GLY A 245 -20.21 8.43 29.64
C GLY A 245 -21.16 7.28 29.26
N LEU A 246 -20.87 6.59 28.16
CA LEU A 246 -21.59 5.39 27.76
C LEU A 246 -21.30 4.25 28.73
N LEU A 247 -22.34 3.53 29.12
CA LEU A 247 -22.19 2.34 29.94
C LEU A 247 -21.77 1.15 29.07
N ALA A 248 -21.18 0.15 29.72
CA ALA A 248 -20.94 -1.13 29.06
C ALA A 248 -22.26 -1.68 28.48
N GLU A 249 -22.19 -2.16 27.26
CA GLU A 249 -23.31 -2.69 26.48
C GLU A 249 -24.40 -1.65 26.18
N ASP A 250 -24.11 -0.35 26.19
CA ASP A 250 -24.98 0.63 25.56
C ASP A 250 -24.90 0.47 24.02
N HIS A 251 -26.05 0.57 23.35
CA HIS A 251 -26.18 0.36 21.91
C HIS A 251 -26.44 1.69 21.21
N PHE A 252 -25.44 2.15 20.45
CA PHE A 252 -25.48 3.41 19.70
C PHE A 252 -26.20 3.18 18.36
N ARG A 253 -27.34 3.83 18.11
CA ARG A 253 -28.11 3.62 16.88
C ARG A 253 -28.13 4.86 16.00
N VAL A 254 -27.65 4.70 14.76
CA VAL A 254 -27.69 5.74 13.73
C VAL A 254 -28.82 5.45 12.75
N PHE A 255 -29.71 6.42 12.54
CA PHE A 255 -30.86 6.23 11.65
C PHE A 255 -31.17 7.51 10.87
N HIS A 256 -30.75 7.53 9.62
CA HIS A 256 -30.87 8.69 8.73
C HIS A 256 -31.60 8.35 7.44
N TYR A 257 -32.29 9.34 6.90
CA TYR A 257 -32.73 9.35 5.51
C TYR A 257 -31.96 10.41 4.72
N THR A 258 -31.67 10.11 3.46
CA THR A 258 -31.11 11.06 2.49
C THR A 258 -31.81 10.88 1.14
N ASN A 259 -31.67 11.84 0.22
CA ASN A 259 -32.31 11.75 -1.09
C ASN A 259 -31.74 10.57 -1.92
N TRP A 260 -32.62 9.69 -2.43
CA TRP A 260 -32.19 8.51 -3.18
C TRP A 260 -31.45 8.83 -4.49
N SER A 261 -31.69 10.00 -5.08
CA SER A 261 -31.10 10.40 -6.36
C SER A 261 -29.56 10.45 -6.36
N PHE A 262 -28.92 10.55 -5.18
CA PHE A 262 -27.47 10.51 -5.06
C PHE A 262 -26.88 9.11 -5.24
N TYR A 263 -27.67 8.05 -5.03
CA TYR A 263 -27.23 6.66 -5.14
C TYR A 263 -27.72 5.97 -6.41
N ALA A 264 -28.91 6.34 -6.90
CA ALA A 264 -29.56 5.70 -8.03
C ALA A 264 -28.67 5.52 -9.30
N PRO A 265 -27.83 6.50 -9.69
CA PRO A 265 -26.97 6.37 -10.88
C PRO A 265 -25.84 5.34 -10.75
N TYR A 266 -25.49 4.93 -9.52
CA TYR A 266 -24.33 4.09 -9.23
C TYR A 266 -24.70 2.64 -8.93
N LEU A 267 -25.99 2.29 -9.06
CA LEU A 267 -26.47 0.93 -8.82
C LEU A 267 -26.06 -0.01 -9.96
N MET A 268 -25.31 -1.05 -9.61
CA MET A 268 -25.10 -2.18 -10.50
C MET A 268 -26.28 -3.17 -10.39
N PRO A 269 -26.76 -3.73 -11.51
CA PRO A 269 -27.72 -4.83 -11.47
C PRO A 269 -27.20 -5.99 -10.62
N GLY A 270 -28.10 -6.69 -9.93
CA GLY A 270 -27.76 -7.88 -9.15
C GLY A 270 -27.10 -8.92 -10.06
N GLN A 271 -26.03 -9.54 -9.60
CA GLN A 271 -25.28 -10.54 -10.36
C GLN A 271 -24.84 -11.66 -9.42
N LEU A 272 -25.12 -12.89 -9.79
CA LEU A 272 -24.72 -14.05 -9.00
C LEU A 272 -23.21 -14.27 -9.10
N GLY A 273 -22.62 -14.68 -7.98
CA GLY A 273 -21.28 -15.22 -7.86
C GLY A 273 -21.30 -16.49 -7.02
N ILE A 274 -20.36 -17.40 -7.30
CA ILE A 274 -20.10 -18.57 -6.47
C ILE A 274 -18.60 -18.76 -6.32
N ASN A 275 -18.14 -19.05 -5.11
CA ASN A 275 -16.75 -19.37 -4.80
C ASN A 275 -16.69 -20.74 -4.11
N MET A 276 -15.73 -21.57 -4.52
CA MET A 276 -15.49 -22.90 -3.94
C MET A 276 -14.12 -23.43 -4.37
N GLU A 277 -13.59 -24.42 -3.66
CA GLU A 277 -12.42 -25.16 -4.11
C GLU A 277 -12.75 -26.00 -5.36
N GLN A 278 -12.00 -25.80 -6.45
CA GLN A 278 -12.30 -26.42 -7.74
C GLN A 278 -11.65 -27.79 -7.94
N ASN A 279 -10.62 -28.15 -7.17
CA ASN A 279 -9.92 -29.43 -7.31
C ASN A 279 -9.62 -29.99 -5.93
N ILE A 280 -10.22 -31.13 -5.57
CA ILE A 280 -10.18 -31.66 -4.21
C ILE A 280 -9.70 -33.10 -4.23
N ASN A 281 -8.71 -33.43 -3.40
CA ASN A 281 -8.28 -34.80 -3.18
C ASN A 281 -9.09 -35.45 -2.07
N VAL A 282 -9.65 -36.62 -2.33
CA VAL A 282 -10.43 -37.36 -1.33
C VAL A 282 -10.01 -38.82 -1.29
N ASP A 283 -10.06 -39.40 -0.10
CA ASP A 283 -9.89 -40.84 0.09
C ASP A 283 -11.22 -41.56 -0.19
N GLY A 284 -11.19 -42.55 -1.07
CA GLY A 284 -12.34 -43.36 -1.43
C GLY A 284 -12.97 -44.07 -0.22
N GLY A 285 -14.29 -44.00 -0.13
CA GLY A 285 -15.09 -44.56 0.97
C GLY A 285 -15.20 -43.67 2.21
N GLN A 286 -14.60 -42.47 2.21
CA GLN A 286 -14.71 -41.48 3.29
C GLN A 286 -15.67 -40.34 2.89
N ASN A 287 -16.24 -39.68 3.90
CA ASN A 287 -16.99 -38.45 3.70
C ASN A 287 -16.01 -37.27 3.63
N PHE A 288 -16.30 -36.29 2.80
CA PHE A 288 -15.59 -35.01 2.74
C PHE A 288 -16.59 -33.86 2.70
N GLU A 289 -16.16 -32.70 3.18
CA GLU A 289 -16.93 -31.46 3.18
C GLU A 289 -16.51 -30.59 1.99
N LEU A 290 -17.50 -30.01 1.31
CA LEU A 290 -17.32 -29.08 0.21
C LEU A 290 -18.01 -27.75 0.58
N PRO A 291 -17.26 -26.78 1.13
CA PRO A 291 -17.79 -25.45 1.39
C PRO A 291 -17.93 -24.66 0.09
N ILE A 292 -19.03 -23.92 -0.05
CA ILE A 292 -19.28 -22.98 -1.14
C ILE A 292 -19.79 -21.65 -0.57
N ASP A 293 -19.40 -20.55 -1.20
CA ASP A 293 -19.95 -19.21 -0.94
C ASP A 293 -20.75 -18.75 -2.14
N VAL A 294 -22.02 -18.42 -1.94
CA VAL A 294 -22.89 -17.85 -2.97
C VAL A 294 -23.14 -16.40 -2.62
N TYR A 295 -22.88 -15.48 -3.55
CA TYR A 295 -22.92 -14.06 -3.27
C TYR A 295 -23.53 -13.24 -4.41
N ASN A 296 -24.01 -12.04 -4.07
CA ASN A 296 -24.48 -11.06 -5.04
C ASN A 296 -23.38 -10.02 -5.28
N ILE A 297 -22.80 -10.00 -6.47
CA ILE A 297 -21.74 -9.06 -6.86
C ILE A 297 -22.31 -7.65 -7.10
N GLY A 298 -23.57 -7.58 -7.52
CA GLY A 298 -24.26 -6.33 -7.84
C GLY A 298 -24.74 -5.56 -6.61
N ASP A 299 -25.48 -4.49 -6.83
CA ASP A 299 -26.07 -3.66 -5.77
C ASP A 299 -27.59 -3.86 -5.63
N GLN A 300 -28.25 -4.37 -6.67
CA GLN A 300 -29.67 -4.71 -6.60
C GLN A 300 -29.90 -6.10 -6.03
N THR A 301 -30.94 -6.23 -5.20
CA THR A 301 -31.32 -7.50 -4.57
C THR A 301 -31.66 -8.58 -5.60
N LEU A 302 -31.06 -9.75 -5.43
CA LEU A 302 -31.45 -10.98 -6.12
C LEU A 302 -32.58 -11.65 -5.35
N GLN A 303 -33.61 -12.10 -6.06
CA GLN A 303 -34.81 -12.69 -5.45
C GLN A 303 -34.93 -14.16 -5.81
N GLY A 304 -35.32 -14.98 -4.85
CA GLY A 304 -35.55 -16.40 -5.07
C GLY A 304 -34.29 -17.16 -5.50
N VAL A 305 -33.17 -16.86 -4.86
CA VAL A 305 -31.89 -17.52 -5.09
C VAL A 305 -32.00 -18.99 -4.69
N THR A 306 -31.66 -19.88 -5.62
CA THR A 306 -31.71 -21.33 -5.42
C THR A 306 -30.39 -21.94 -5.91
N VAL A 307 -29.80 -22.79 -5.07
CA VAL A 307 -28.59 -23.57 -5.40
C VAL A 307 -28.99 -25.01 -5.68
N THR A 308 -28.67 -25.51 -6.86
CA THR A 308 -28.89 -26.91 -7.24
C THR A 308 -27.55 -27.61 -7.42
N VAL A 309 -27.37 -28.75 -6.76
CA VAL A 309 -26.18 -29.58 -6.90
C VAL A 309 -26.46 -30.78 -7.79
N SER A 310 -25.50 -31.15 -8.63
CA SER A 310 -25.54 -32.33 -9.49
C SER A 310 -24.26 -33.13 -9.32
N LEU A 311 -24.40 -34.39 -8.91
CA LEU A 311 -23.30 -35.30 -8.62
C LEU A 311 -23.08 -36.30 -9.77
N SER A 312 -21.82 -36.60 -10.08
CA SER A 312 -21.44 -37.67 -11.02
C SER A 312 -21.76 -39.06 -10.45
N GLU A 313 -21.81 -40.07 -11.32
CA GLU A 313 -21.90 -41.49 -10.92
C GLU A 313 -20.73 -41.82 -9.96
N ASN A 314 -21.02 -42.52 -8.85
CA ASN A 314 -20.09 -42.84 -7.73
C ASN A 314 -19.85 -41.74 -6.68
N LEU A 315 -20.60 -40.63 -6.71
CA LEU A 315 -20.70 -39.69 -5.59
C LEU A 315 -22.11 -39.77 -4.97
N THR A 316 -22.18 -39.71 -3.64
CA THR A 316 -23.46 -39.71 -2.90
C THR A 316 -23.51 -38.53 -1.94
N LEU A 317 -24.57 -37.71 -2.03
CA LEU A 317 -24.83 -36.65 -1.06
C LEU A 317 -25.22 -37.27 0.29
N VAL A 318 -24.52 -36.90 1.35
CA VAL A 318 -24.77 -37.38 2.72
C VAL A 318 -25.51 -36.31 3.54
N GLU A 319 -25.06 -35.06 3.44
CA GLU A 319 -25.65 -33.90 4.14
C GLU A 319 -25.67 -32.70 3.20
N GLY A 320 -26.77 -31.95 3.21
CA GLY A 320 -27.13 -30.91 2.24
C GLY A 320 -28.40 -31.27 1.46
N GLU A 321 -28.94 -30.32 0.71
CA GLU A 321 -30.10 -30.53 -0.17
C GLU A 321 -29.70 -30.51 -1.64
N ASP A 322 -30.27 -31.41 -2.46
CA ASP A 322 -30.03 -31.43 -3.91
C ASP A 322 -30.42 -30.10 -4.59
N SER A 323 -31.38 -29.39 -4.01
CA SER A 323 -31.85 -28.08 -4.43
C SER A 323 -32.26 -27.26 -3.20
N GLU A 324 -31.44 -26.30 -2.81
CA GLU A 324 -31.63 -25.47 -1.62
C GLU A 324 -32.10 -24.06 -1.97
N TYR A 325 -33.17 -23.59 -1.33
CA TYR A 325 -33.70 -22.24 -1.52
C TYR A 325 -33.14 -21.29 -0.47
N ILE A 326 -32.30 -20.34 -0.89
CA ILE A 326 -31.60 -19.38 -0.02
C ILE A 326 -32.50 -18.17 0.29
N GLY A 327 -33.43 -17.81 -0.61
CA GLY A 327 -34.29 -16.64 -0.44
C GLY A 327 -33.84 -15.46 -1.28
N SER A 328 -33.58 -14.31 -0.66
CA SER A 328 -33.09 -13.12 -1.35
C SER A 328 -31.67 -12.81 -0.91
N LEU A 329 -30.84 -12.32 -1.84
CA LEU A 329 -29.50 -11.81 -1.53
C LEU A 329 -29.43 -10.32 -1.87
N VAL A 330 -29.23 -9.47 -0.88
CA VAL A 330 -29.01 -8.03 -1.05
C VAL A 330 -27.68 -7.80 -1.77
N GLY A 331 -27.50 -6.63 -2.38
CA GLY A 331 -26.29 -6.29 -3.11
C GLY A 331 -25.04 -6.45 -2.23
N GLY A 332 -24.14 -7.34 -2.63
CA GLY A 332 -22.90 -7.60 -1.91
C GLY A 332 -22.97 -8.63 -0.76
N GLU A 333 -24.15 -9.15 -0.47
CA GLU A 333 -24.36 -10.20 0.54
C GLU A 333 -23.81 -11.56 0.05
N SER A 334 -23.34 -12.38 0.99
CA SER A 334 -22.88 -13.75 0.73
C SER A 334 -23.47 -14.75 1.72
N VAL A 335 -23.77 -15.96 1.25
CA VAL A 335 -24.22 -17.09 2.06
C VAL A 335 -23.23 -18.25 1.90
N HIS A 336 -22.76 -18.75 3.04
CA HIS A 336 -21.88 -19.90 3.13
C HIS A 336 -22.70 -21.19 3.29
N LEU A 337 -22.48 -22.18 2.43
CA LEU A 337 -23.11 -23.50 2.48
C LEU A 337 -22.03 -24.58 2.52
N VAL A 338 -22.29 -25.68 3.24
CA VAL A 338 -21.37 -26.82 3.34
C VAL A 338 -22.09 -28.10 2.95
N TYR A 339 -21.58 -28.78 1.92
CA TYR A 339 -22.12 -30.06 1.46
C TYR A 339 -21.22 -31.20 1.92
N THR A 340 -21.79 -32.24 2.54
CA THR A 340 -21.04 -33.46 2.89
C THR A 340 -21.31 -34.54 1.85
N ILE A 341 -20.25 -34.99 1.17
CA ILE A 341 -20.34 -35.94 0.05
C ILE A 341 -19.49 -37.18 0.38
N ASN A 342 -19.98 -38.35 0.00
CA ASN A 342 -19.22 -39.60 0.03
C ASN A 342 -18.80 -39.98 -1.39
N ALA A 343 -17.51 -40.26 -1.58
CA ALA A 343 -16.99 -40.82 -2.83
C ALA A 343 -16.84 -42.34 -2.68
N GLU A 344 -17.38 -43.12 -3.63
CA GLU A 344 -17.13 -44.57 -3.62
C GLU A 344 -15.62 -44.86 -3.76
N ASN A 345 -15.18 -46.01 -3.27
CA ASN A 345 -13.78 -46.41 -3.30
C ASN A 345 -13.34 -46.91 -4.69
N VAL A 346 -13.47 -46.05 -5.69
CA VAL A 346 -13.11 -46.30 -7.09
C VAL A 346 -12.20 -45.15 -7.55
N PRO A 347 -10.94 -45.42 -7.92
CA PRO A 347 -10.05 -44.36 -8.36
C PRO A 347 -10.52 -43.76 -9.69
N ALA A 348 -10.98 -42.51 -9.63
CA ALA A 348 -11.56 -41.75 -10.73
C ALA A 348 -11.46 -40.24 -10.47
N ILE A 349 -11.60 -39.44 -11.53
CA ILE A 349 -11.87 -37.99 -11.41
C ILE A 349 -13.38 -37.84 -11.61
N LEU A 350 -14.07 -37.41 -10.56
CA LEU A 350 -15.52 -37.21 -10.55
C LEU A 350 -15.82 -35.71 -10.51
N THR A 351 -17.01 -35.29 -10.93
CA THR A 351 -17.37 -33.87 -10.95
C THR A 351 -18.62 -33.62 -10.10
N VAL A 352 -18.57 -32.54 -9.32
CA VAL A 352 -19.73 -31.93 -8.67
C VAL A 352 -20.01 -30.62 -9.38
N THR A 353 -21.26 -30.43 -9.82
CA THR A 353 -21.69 -29.20 -10.50
C THR A 353 -22.70 -28.49 -9.64
N PHE A 354 -22.46 -27.20 -9.39
CA PHE A 354 -23.42 -26.31 -8.74
C PHE A 354 -23.99 -25.34 -9.76
N GLN A 355 -25.30 -25.22 -9.78
CA GLN A 355 -26.01 -24.18 -10.52
C GLN A 355 -26.72 -23.26 -9.53
N VAL A 356 -26.42 -21.98 -9.62
CA VAL A 356 -27.08 -20.93 -8.84
C VAL A 356 -27.98 -20.14 -9.76
N THR A 357 -29.24 -20.02 -9.37
CA THR A 357 -30.28 -19.31 -10.13
C THR A 357 -30.93 -18.26 -9.27
N ALA A 358 -31.48 -17.22 -9.88
CA ALA A 358 -32.33 -16.23 -9.22
C ALA A 358 -33.55 -15.94 -10.11
N THR A 359 -34.72 -15.76 -9.49
CA THR A 359 -36.00 -15.59 -10.19
C THR A 359 -36.12 -14.29 -10.97
N ASN A 360 -35.35 -13.27 -10.59
CA ASN A 360 -35.30 -11.96 -11.25
C ASN A 360 -34.14 -11.82 -12.26
N LEU A 361 -33.41 -12.90 -12.54
CA LEU A 361 -32.36 -12.97 -13.56
C LEU A 361 -32.80 -13.82 -14.76
N ASN A 362 -32.24 -13.54 -15.94
CA ASN A 362 -32.43 -14.41 -17.10
C ASN A 362 -31.57 -15.67 -16.96
N GLU A 363 -31.93 -16.74 -17.68
CA GLU A 363 -31.17 -18.00 -17.67
C GLU A 363 -29.69 -17.82 -18.09
N THR A 364 -29.38 -16.82 -18.91
CA THR A 364 -28.00 -16.49 -19.33
C THR A 364 -27.15 -15.89 -18.22
N ASP A 365 -27.79 -15.36 -17.18
CA ASP A 365 -27.14 -14.66 -16.07
C ASP A 365 -27.03 -15.57 -14.83
N TRP A 366 -27.48 -16.81 -14.94
CA TRP A 366 -27.28 -17.84 -13.91
C TRP A 366 -25.83 -18.31 -13.92
N VAL A 367 -25.34 -18.70 -12.74
CA VAL A 367 -23.95 -19.13 -12.57
C VAL A 367 -23.91 -20.64 -12.44
N THR A 368 -23.03 -21.28 -13.20
CA THR A 368 -22.73 -22.71 -13.05
C THR A 368 -21.24 -22.85 -12.80
N SER A 369 -20.89 -23.56 -11.73
CA SER A 369 -19.51 -23.84 -11.35
C SER A 369 -19.32 -25.34 -11.10
N MET A 370 -18.11 -25.82 -11.29
CA MET A 370 -17.77 -27.25 -11.21
C MET A 370 -16.55 -27.45 -10.33
N ALA A 371 -16.60 -28.46 -9.48
CA ALA A 371 -15.48 -28.96 -8.69
C ALA A 371 -15.10 -30.38 -9.15
N ASN A 372 -13.80 -30.60 -9.38
CA ASN A 372 -13.23 -31.90 -9.72
C ASN A 372 -12.77 -32.60 -8.45
N ILE A 373 -13.29 -33.81 -8.24
CA ILE A 373 -13.01 -34.65 -7.08
C ILE A 373 -12.08 -35.79 -7.51
N TYR A 374 -10.85 -35.74 -7.02
CA TYR A 374 -9.78 -36.70 -7.30
C TYR A 374 -9.81 -37.79 -6.24
N VAL A 375 -10.44 -38.93 -6.58
CA VAL A 375 -10.65 -40.04 -5.67
C VAL A 375 -9.43 -40.97 -5.67
N GLN A 376 -8.84 -41.15 -4.50
CA GLN A 376 -7.76 -42.11 -4.26
C GLN A 376 -8.33 -43.41 -3.71
N GLU A 377 -7.89 -44.55 -4.21
CA GLU A 377 -8.31 -45.84 -3.69
C GLU A 377 -7.74 -46.04 -2.28
N SER A 378 -8.63 -46.20 -1.31
CA SER A 378 -8.30 -46.57 0.06
C SER A 378 -8.22 -48.08 0.18
N VAL A 379 -7.01 -48.61 0.40
CA VAL A 379 -6.80 -50.05 0.62
C VAL A 379 -6.83 -50.33 2.12
N PRO A 380 -7.83 -51.06 2.64
CA PRO A 380 -7.89 -51.39 4.07
C PRO A 380 -6.69 -52.24 4.49
N PRO A 381 -6.20 -52.11 5.74
CA PRO A 381 -5.00 -52.79 6.18
C PRO A 381 -5.14 -54.32 6.11
N LEU A 382 -4.18 -54.98 5.45
CA LEU A 382 -4.15 -56.45 5.29
C LEU A 382 -3.86 -57.21 6.60
N ILE A 383 -3.44 -56.51 7.66
CA ILE A 383 -3.12 -57.09 8.97
C ILE A 383 -3.82 -56.26 10.04
N ASP A 384 -4.56 -56.94 10.91
CA ASP A 384 -5.20 -56.35 12.08
C ASP A 384 -4.14 -55.65 12.98
N PRO A 385 -4.36 -54.39 13.40
CA PRO A 385 -3.41 -53.65 14.24
C PRO A 385 -3.05 -54.39 15.55
N ASP A 386 -3.94 -55.23 16.07
CA ASP A 386 -3.64 -56.05 17.25
C ASP A 386 -2.61 -57.15 16.95
N ILE A 387 -2.57 -57.67 15.72
CA ILE A 387 -1.58 -58.66 15.28
C ILE A 387 -0.21 -57.99 15.06
N ALA A 388 -0.19 -56.75 14.54
CA ALA A 388 1.04 -55.97 14.35
C ALA A 388 1.72 -55.61 15.69
N ALA A 389 0.93 -55.28 16.72
CA ALA A 389 1.43 -55.03 18.08
C ALA A 389 2.06 -56.29 18.70
N VAL A 390 1.46 -57.47 18.48
CA VAL A 390 1.99 -58.75 18.99
C VAL A 390 3.33 -59.13 18.32
N ILE A 391 3.50 -58.83 17.02
CA ILE A 391 4.76 -59.09 16.29
C ILE A 391 5.88 -58.14 16.76
N GLY A 392 5.55 -56.90 17.15
CA GLY A 392 6.50 -55.92 17.68
C GLY A 392 7.04 -56.25 19.07
N ILE A 393 6.25 -56.92 19.92
CA ILE A 393 6.59 -57.15 21.34
C ILE A 393 7.53 -58.37 21.54
N PHE A 394 7.55 -59.37 20.65
CA PHE A 394 8.20 -60.67 20.94
C PHE A 394 9.51 -61.00 20.21
N GLY A 395 10.02 -60.15 19.30
CA GLY A 395 11.22 -60.48 18.50
C GLY A 395 12.42 -59.57 18.74
N GLY A 396 13.36 -59.94 19.61
CA GLY A 396 14.60 -59.18 19.90
C GLY A 396 15.61 -58.97 18.76
N GLY A 397 15.22 -59.21 17.49
CA GLY A 397 15.98 -58.87 16.28
C GLY A 397 15.17 -58.01 15.29
N SER A 398 14.00 -57.51 15.70
CA SER A 398 12.95 -57.08 14.78
C SER A 398 12.93 -55.60 14.41
N LEU A 399 13.74 -54.69 14.94
CA LEU A 399 13.62 -53.27 14.51
C LEU A 399 13.85 -53.07 13.00
N VAL A 400 14.71 -53.88 12.38
CA VAL A 400 14.95 -53.85 10.93
C VAL A 400 13.82 -54.57 10.17
N LEU A 401 13.32 -55.69 10.67
CA LEU A 401 12.19 -56.40 10.06
C LEU A 401 10.86 -55.67 10.25
N PHE A 402 10.69 -54.96 11.36
CA PHE A 402 9.59 -54.07 11.67
C PHE A 402 9.72 -52.80 10.85
N GLY A 403 10.93 -52.24 10.70
CA GLY A 403 11.20 -51.16 9.76
C GLY A 403 10.90 -51.55 8.31
N LEU A 404 11.27 -52.76 7.87
CA LEU A 404 10.99 -53.28 6.52
C LEU A 404 9.51 -53.69 6.35
N ALA A 405 8.86 -54.22 7.39
CA ALA A 405 7.44 -54.55 7.37
C ALA A 405 6.58 -53.29 7.45
N TYR A 406 6.99 -52.28 8.22
CA TYR A 406 6.37 -50.96 8.28
C TYR A 406 6.61 -50.16 7.00
N TYR A 407 7.82 -50.24 6.42
CA TYR A 407 8.11 -49.67 5.11
C TYR A 407 7.33 -50.38 4.01
N GLY A 408 7.31 -51.72 4.00
CA GLY A 408 6.50 -52.54 3.10
C GLY A 408 5.00 -52.32 3.28
N TYR A 409 4.53 -52.13 4.52
CA TYR A 409 3.17 -51.72 4.88
C TYR A 409 2.87 -50.35 4.29
N LYS A 410 3.68 -49.32 4.57
CA LYS A 410 3.50 -47.97 4.03
C LYS A 410 3.58 -47.93 2.50
N THR A 411 4.35 -48.82 1.88
CA THR A 411 4.48 -48.94 0.42
C THR A 411 3.30 -49.71 -0.20
N ALA A 412 2.70 -50.67 0.52
CA ALA A 412 1.56 -51.46 0.06
C ALA A 412 0.19 -50.83 0.39
N THR A 413 0.13 -49.95 1.39
CA THR A 413 -1.04 -49.13 1.76
C THR A 413 -0.91 -47.69 1.24
N ALA A 414 0.03 -47.43 0.33
CA ALA A 414 0.09 -46.13 -0.33
C ALA A 414 -1.17 -45.98 -1.19
N SER A 415 -1.95 -44.93 -0.92
CA SER A 415 -3.12 -44.55 -1.70
C SER A 415 -2.73 -44.49 -3.19
N TYR A 416 -3.47 -45.19 -4.05
CA TYR A 416 -3.24 -45.24 -5.48
C TYR A 416 -4.51 -44.77 -6.19
N GLY A 417 -4.40 -43.87 -7.17
CA GLY A 417 -5.58 -43.33 -7.83
C GLY A 417 -5.33 -41.97 -8.48
N ALA A 418 -6.42 -41.32 -8.89
CA ALA A 418 -6.36 -39.95 -9.36
C ALA A 418 -6.03 -39.08 -8.15
N LYS A 419 -4.86 -38.45 -8.18
CA LYS A 419 -4.44 -37.46 -7.19
C LYS A 419 -4.18 -36.19 -7.96
N TRP A 420 -4.86 -35.13 -7.56
CA TRP A 420 -4.46 -33.79 -7.91
C TRP A 420 -3.32 -33.42 -6.98
N ASP A 421 -2.10 -33.66 -7.41
CA ASP A 421 -1.03 -32.87 -6.84
C ASP A 421 -1.14 -31.50 -7.51
N ALA A 422 -1.07 -30.45 -6.71
CA ALA A 422 -0.66 -29.16 -7.22
C ALA A 422 0.65 -29.41 -7.95
N ASP A 423 0.60 -29.49 -9.28
CA ASP A 423 1.77 -29.16 -10.05
C ASP A 423 2.13 -27.73 -9.60
N GLU A 424 3.40 -27.32 -9.64
CA GLU A 424 3.76 -25.92 -9.34
C GLU A 424 3.05 -24.92 -10.30
N THR A 425 2.19 -25.43 -11.19
CA THR A 425 1.34 -24.74 -12.14
C THR A 425 -0.18 -24.84 -11.88
N THR A 426 -0.67 -25.63 -10.90
CA THR A 426 -2.13 -25.81 -10.66
C THR A 426 -2.66 -25.36 -9.31
N THR A 427 -1.84 -25.15 -8.27
CA THR A 427 -2.28 -24.22 -7.21
C THR A 427 -2.36 -22.84 -7.83
N VAL A 428 -3.52 -22.19 -7.72
CA VAL A 428 -3.57 -20.73 -7.77
C VAL A 428 -2.99 -20.22 -6.44
N ASP A 429 -1.74 -20.57 -6.18
CA ASP A 429 -0.81 -19.61 -5.59
C ASP A 429 -0.59 -18.59 -6.70
N TYR A 430 -0.67 -17.31 -6.36
CA TYR A 430 -0.06 -16.22 -7.09
C TYR A 430 0.60 -16.65 -8.41
N GLU A 431 -0.02 -16.31 -9.56
CA GLU A 431 0.74 -16.29 -10.80
C GLU A 431 1.97 -15.43 -10.50
N SER A 432 3.16 -16.06 -10.40
CA SER A 432 4.37 -15.32 -10.68
C SER A 432 4.06 -14.62 -11.99
N PRO A 433 4.19 -13.30 -12.10
CA PRO A 433 4.12 -12.68 -13.41
C PRO A 433 5.02 -13.55 -14.28
N GLU A 434 4.47 -14.04 -15.40
CA GLU A 434 5.33 -14.38 -16.50
C GLU A 434 5.99 -13.05 -16.83
N ILE A 435 7.16 -12.81 -16.22
CA ILE A 435 8.18 -12.07 -16.92
C ILE A 435 8.59 -13.04 -18.03
N THR A 436 7.80 -13.05 -19.09
CA THR A 436 8.40 -12.61 -20.31
C THR A 436 9.03 -11.27 -19.95
N ILE A 437 10.36 -11.21 -19.94
CA ILE A 437 10.99 -9.96 -20.35
C ILE A 437 10.63 -9.84 -21.83
N GLU A 438 9.36 -9.61 -22.12
CA GLU A 438 9.01 -8.66 -23.14
C GLU A 438 9.44 -7.36 -22.50
N THR A 439 10.60 -6.88 -22.94
CA THR A 439 10.92 -5.46 -22.86
C THR A 439 9.63 -4.71 -23.15
N PHE A 440 8.98 -4.16 -22.11
CA PHE A 440 7.77 -3.34 -22.26
C PHE A 440 8.08 -2.02 -22.98
N GLY A 441 9.36 -1.77 -23.25
CA GLY A 441 9.78 -0.93 -24.37
C GLY A 441 9.37 -1.57 -25.69
N GLU A 442 8.42 -0.97 -26.40
CA GLU A 442 8.35 -1.18 -27.84
C GLU A 442 9.76 -0.91 -28.41
N PRO A 443 10.44 -1.88 -29.05
CA PRO A 443 11.84 -1.73 -29.43
C PRO A 443 12.07 -0.47 -30.27
N GLY A 444 12.98 0.39 -29.83
CA GLY A 444 13.22 1.70 -30.44
C GLY A 444 12.31 2.86 -29.96
N THR A 445 11.35 2.61 -29.07
CA THR A 445 10.52 3.66 -28.46
C THR A 445 11.32 4.44 -27.43
N VAL A 446 11.42 5.75 -27.61
CA VAL A 446 12.19 6.67 -26.76
C VAL A 446 11.25 7.37 -25.80
N ALA A 447 11.53 7.32 -24.49
CA ALA A 447 10.74 8.04 -23.50
C ALA A 447 10.77 9.55 -23.74
N GLU A 448 9.61 10.20 -23.61
CA GLU A 448 9.50 11.66 -23.67
C GLU A 448 9.85 12.27 -22.31
N LEU A 449 11.15 12.50 -22.11
CA LEU A 449 11.70 13.07 -20.88
C LEU A 449 12.22 14.49 -21.13
N ASP A 450 11.94 15.40 -20.20
CA ASP A 450 12.60 16.71 -20.18
C ASP A 450 14.09 16.58 -19.77
N PRO A 451 14.90 17.65 -19.83
CA PRO A 451 16.33 17.54 -19.54
C PRO A 451 16.66 17.08 -18.11
N ILE A 452 15.86 17.45 -17.10
CA ILE A 452 16.05 17.06 -15.69
C ILE A 452 15.60 15.62 -15.47
N GLU A 453 14.46 15.26 -16.05
CA GLU A 453 13.93 13.89 -16.07
C GLU A 453 14.88 12.93 -16.78
N SER A 454 15.48 13.38 -17.88
CA SER A 454 16.50 12.64 -18.62
C SER A 454 17.80 12.49 -17.82
N ALA A 455 18.21 13.52 -17.07
CA ALA A 455 19.34 13.45 -16.14
C ALA A 455 19.11 12.38 -15.06
N PHE A 456 17.91 12.32 -14.50
CA PHE A 456 17.51 11.29 -13.54
C PHE A 456 17.52 9.90 -14.17
N PHE A 457 16.93 9.75 -15.37
CA PHE A 457 16.85 8.47 -16.09
C PHE A 457 18.22 7.85 -16.38
N VAL A 458 19.23 8.66 -16.74
CA VAL A 458 20.61 8.20 -16.96
C VAL A 458 21.47 8.19 -15.69
N ASN A 459 20.85 8.32 -14.52
CA ASN A 459 21.49 8.21 -13.22
C ASN A 459 22.60 9.26 -12.98
N LYS A 460 22.36 10.52 -13.35
CA LYS A 460 23.20 11.64 -12.88
C LYS A 460 23.12 11.78 -11.36
N SER A 461 24.16 12.35 -10.76
CA SER A 461 24.21 12.47 -9.31
C SER A 461 23.11 13.41 -8.78
N ARG A 462 22.65 13.17 -7.55
CA ARG A 462 21.68 14.04 -6.87
C ARG A 462 22.12 15.50 -6.82
N GLN A 463 23.43 15.74 -6.65
CA GLN A 463 24.02 17.07 -6.60
C GLN A 463 23.89 17.77 -7.95
N GLU A 464 24.14 17.07 -9.06
CA GLU A 464 23.96 17.60 -10.41
C GLU A 464 22.49 17.96 -10.67
N ILE A 465 21.55 17.06 -10.37
CA ILE A 465 20.11 17.27 -10.61
C ILE A 465 19.60 18.51 -9.84
N VAL A 466 19.91 18.58 -8.53
CA VAL A 466 19.50 19.73 -7.70
C VAL A 466 20.16 21.02 -8.16
N THR A 467 21.43 20.97 -8.58
CA THR A 467 22.13 22.13 -9.16
C THR A 467 21.45 22.61 -10.43
N MET A 468 21.06 21.71 -11.33
CA MET A 468 20.38 22.07 -12.56
C MET A 468 19.02 22.74 -12.29
N ILE A 469 18.22 22.20 -11.37
CA ILE A 469 16.93 22.78 -10.96
C ILE A 469 17.15 24.18 -10.36
N MET A 470 18.11 24.32 -9.45
CA MET A 470 18.42 25.61 -8.83
C MET A 470 18.84 26.66 -9.85
N MET A 471 19.72 26.31 -10.79
CA MET A 471 20.18 27.20 -11.84
C MET A 471 19.02 27.66 -12.74
N SER A 472 18.05 26.78 -13.00
CA SER A 472 16.82 27.15 -13.70
C SER A 472 15.97 28.15 -12.92
N CYS A 473 15.72 27.89 -11.63
CA CYS A 473 14.99 28.79 -10.76
C CYS A 473 15.65 30.18 -10.66
N VAL A 474 16.98 30.23 -10.67
CA VAL A 474 17.73 31.49 -10.72
C VAL A 474 17.56 32.21 -12.05
N ARG A 475 17.72 31.50 -13.17
CA ARG A 475 17.54 32.06 -14.51
C ARG A 475 16.11 32.60 -14.73
N LYS A 476 15.10 31.87 -14.25
CA LYS A 476 13.68 32.28 -14.26
C LYS A 476 13.36 33.38 -13.24
N GLY A 477 14.35 33.79 -12.46
CA GLY A 477 14.29 34.90 -11.50
C GLY A 477 13.46 34.64 -10.26
N VAL A 478 12.99 33.42 -10.01
CA VAL A 478 12.18 33.04 -8.83
C VAL A 478 13.03 32.83 -7.58
N VAL A 479 14.31 32.50 -7.76
CA VAL A 479 15.29 32.30 -6.70
C VAL A 479 16.51 33.20 -6.94
N ARG A 480 17.11 33.71 -5.87
CA ARG A 480 18.40 34.41 -5.89
C ARG A 480 19.37 33.75 -4.91
N ILE A 481 20.60 33.51 -5.32
CA ILE A 481 21.68 33.06 -4.43
C ILE A 481 22.22 34.26 -3.65
N ILE A 482 22.25 34.17 -2.32
CA ILE A 482 22.75 35.22 -1.42
C ILE A 482 24.23 34.97 -1.08
N SER A 483 24.59 33.71 -0.87
CA SER A 483 25.93 33.25 -0.46
C SER A 483 26.03 31.77 -0.81
N ASP A 484 27.24 31.27 -1.07
CA ASP A 484 27.52 29.86 -1.33
C ASP A 484 28.20 29.14 -0.15
N GLU A 485 28.92 29.87 0.71
CA GLU A 485 29.52 29.34 1.95
C GLU A 485 29.03 30.05 3.23
N PRO A 486 28.01 29.52 3.95
CA PRO A 486 27.13 28.41 3.57
C PRO A 486 26.13 28.82 2.49
N LEU A 487 25.60 27.85 1.74
CA LEU A 487 24.65 28.12 0.66
C LEU A 487 23.36 28.71 1.24
N ARG A 488 23.04 29.93 0.82
CA ARG A 488 21.82 30.65 1.19
C ARG A 488 21.11 31.13 -0.07
N VAL A 489 19.83 30.84 -0.17
CA VAL A 489 19.00 31.12 -1.35
C VAL A 489 17.72 31.83 -0.93
N SER A 490 17.26 32.81 -1.70
CA SER A 490 16.09 33.62 -1.36
C SER A 490 15.02 33.55 -2.43
N LYS A 491 13.75 33.49 -2.02
CA LYS A 491 12.60 33.62 -2.91
C LYS A 491 12.44 35.09 -3.30
N THR A 492 12.44 35.39 -4.59
CA THR A 492 12.31 36.78 -5.08
C THR A 492 10.85 37.25 -5.11
N GLY A 493 9.90 36.30 -5.16
CA GLY A 493 8.47 36.57 -5.36
C GLY A 493 8.11 37.03 -6.79
N ILE A 494 9.07 36.98 -7.73
CA ILE A 494 8.91 37.39 -9.12
C ILE A 494 9.07 36.15 -10.00
N LYS A 495 8.11 35.91 -10.89
CA LYS A 495 8.09 34.77 -11.83
C LYS A 495 8.09 35.31 -13.26
N PHE A 496 9.21 35.11 -13.99
CA PHE A 496 9.31 35.54 -15.39
C PHE A 496 8.82 34.48 -16.38
N GLU A 497 8.86 33.21 -15.99
CA GLU A 497 8.43 32.05 -16.79
C GLU A 497 7.69 31.02 -15.92
N ASP A 498 6.95 30.13 -16.56
CA ASP A 498 6.30 29.03 -15.85
C ASP A 498 7.29 28.06 -15.22
N LEU A 499 6.94 27.62 -14.00
CA LEU A 499 7.74 26.67 -13.24
C LEU A 499 7.27 25.26 -13.55
N THR A 500 8.21 24.33 -13.66
CA THR A 500 7.92 22.90 -13.69
C THR A 500 7.61 22.41 -12.27
N TYR A 501 7.02 21.22 -12.15
CA TYR A 501 6.66 20.66 -10.84
C TYR A 501 7.87 20.55 -9.89
N TYR A 502 9.05 20.15 -10.38
CA TYR A 502 10.26 20.06 -9.56
C TYR A 502 10.83 21.43 -9.21
N GLU A 503 10.64 22.46 -10.03
CA GLU A 503 11.05 23.84 -9.70
C GLU A 503 10.13 24.46 -8.64
N GLU A 504 8.83 24.15 -8.67
CA GLU A 504 7.87 24.57 -7.63
C GLU A 504 8.24 23.92 -6.28
N LEU A 505 8.47 22.61 -6.28
CA LEU A 505 8.92 21.87 -5.09
C LEU A 505 10.28 22.37 -4.59
N PHE A 506 11.20 22.73 -5.48
CA PHE A 506 12.47 23.36 -5.11
C PHE A 506 12.26 24.71 -4.40
N VAL A 507 11.37 25.55 -4.92
CA VAL A 507 11.03 26.83 -4.28
C VAL A 507 10.35 26.61 -2.92
N GLU A 508 9.52 25.58 -2.77
CA GLU A 508 8.91 25.19 -1.49
C GLU A 508 9.91 24.68 -0.47
N ALA A 509 11.00 24.06 -0.93
CA ALA A 509 12.10 23.58 -0.10
C ALA A 509 12.95 24.71 0.50
N ILE A 510 12.78 25.95 0.07
CA ILE A 510 13.49 27.11 0.64
C ILE A 510 12.71 27.65 1.85
N GLU A 511 13.29 27.57 3.04
CA GLU A 511 12.77 28.17 4.28
C GLU A 511 13.86 28.99 4.98
N ASP A 512 13.53 30.18 5.46
CA ASP A 512 14.47 31.10 6.14
C ASP A 512 15.78 31.40 5.37
N ASN A 513 15.71 31.30 4.04
CA ASN A 513 16.81 31.40 3.07
C ASN A 513 17.81 30.22 3.07
N GLU A 514 17.40 29.06 3.56
CA GLU A 514 18.14 27.81 3.54
C GLU A 514 17.30 26.72 2.84
N LEU A 515 17.98 25.71 2.27
CA LEU A 515 17.29 24.55 1.71
C LEU A 515 17.03 23.53 2.80
N VAL A 516 15.75 23.16 2.97
CA VAL A 516 15.30 22.11 3.90
C VAL A 516 15.57 20.74 3.28
N PRO A 517 16.48 19.91 3.83
CA PRO A 517 16.89 18.65 3.23
C PRO A 517 15.72 17.69 2.97
N GLU A 518 14.78 17.58 3.90
CA GLU A 518 13.63 16.66 3.81
C GLU A 518 12.70 17.02 2.65
N LYS A 519 12.57 18.31 2.33
CA LYS A 519 11.77 18.77 1.18
C LYS A 519 12.49 18.59 -0.14
N VAL A 520 13.81 18.70 -0.14
CA VAL A 520 14.65 18.36 -1.31
C VAL A 520 14.56 16.85 -1.58
N ASP A 521 14.51 16.01 -0.55
CA ASP A 521 14.29 14.57 -0.70
C ASP A 521 12.92 14.26 -1.33
N ALA A 522 11.84 14.86 -0.80
CA ALA A 522 10.49 14.71 -1.36
C ALA A 522 10.40 15.18 -2.83
N MET A 523 11.10 16.25 -3.20
CA MET A 523 11.20 16.71 -4.59
C MET A 523 11.84 15.66 -5.50
N ILE A 524 12.92 15.02 -5.06
CA ILE A 524 13.61 13.98 -5.83
C ILE A 524 12.76 12.70 -5.93
N GLU A 525 12.00 12.37 -4.89
CA GLU A 525 11.06 11.24 -4.91
C GLU A 525 9.91 11.45 -5.90
N GLU A 526 9.32 12.66 -5.94
CA GLU A 526 8.30 13.02 -6.92
C GLU A 526 8.87 13.00 -8.35
N LEU A 527 10.10 13.50 -8.56
CA LEU A 527 10.80 13.40 -9.84
C LEU A 527 10.96 11.93 -10.27
N ALA A 528 11.34 11.06 -9.34
CA ALA A 528 11.51 9.63 -9.61
C ALA A 528 10.20 8.96 -10.04
N ASP A 529 9.10 9.21 -9.33
CA ASP A 529 7.77 8.66 -9.64
C ASP A 529 7.28 9.11 -11.03
N ARG A 530 7.48 10.37 -11.39
CA ARG A 530 7.09 10.87 -12.73
C ARG A 530 7.95 10.34 -13.85
N VAL A 531 9.27 10.23 -13.66
CA VAL A 531 10.15 9.60 -14.66
C VAL A 531 9.73 8.15 -14.88
N GLN A 532 9.48 7.40 -13.81
CA GLN A 532 9.02 6.02 -13.89
C GLN A 532 7.71 5.91 -14.69
N LYS A 533 6.73 6.78 -14.42
CA LYS A 533 5.47 6.84 -15.17
C LYS A 533 5.62 7.23 -16.63
N LYS A 534 6.67 7.99 -17.00
CA LYS A 534 6.93 8.44 -18.38
C LYS A 534 7.77 7.46 -19.19
N SER A 535 8.54 6.59 -18.53
CA SER A 535 9.47 5.69 -19.19
C SER A 535 9.09 4.21 -19.08
N TRP A 536 7.89 3.90 -18.57
CA TRP A 536 7.47 2.52 -18.30
C TRP A 536 7.34 1.67 -19.57
N ASP A 537 7.01 2.28 -20.71
CA ASP A 537 6.79 1.65 -22.02
C ASP A 537 7.91 1.96 -23.04
N ALA A 538 9.03 2.53 -22.58
CA ALA A 538 10.13 2.94 -23.42
C ALA A 538 11.27 1.89 -23.47
N ASP A 539 11.93 1.78 -24.62
CA ASP A 539 13.17 1.04 -24.76
C ASP A 539 14.30 1.80 -24.07
N PHE A 540 14.91 1.15 -23.07
CA PHE A 540 15.94 1.78 -22.24
C PHE A 540 17.18 2.16 -23.03
N GLU A 541 17.69 1.27 -23.88
CA GLU A 541 18.88 1.54 -24.67
C GLU A 541 18.59 2.58 -25.75
N ALA A 542 17.42 2.53 -26.39
CA ALA A 542 17.00 3.57 -27.31
C ALA A 542 16.85 4.94 -26.62
N THR A 543 16.30 4.97 -25.39
CA THR A 543 16.15 6.21 -24.61
C THR A 543 17.50 6.77 -24.17
N LYS A 544 18.45 5.90 -23.80
CA LYS A 544 19.82 6.27 -23.46
C LYS A 544 20.60 6.76 -24.69
N GLU A 545 20.50 6.07 -25.83
CA GLU A 545 21.08 6.52 -27.10
C GLU A 545 20.50 7.87 -27.51
N ALA A 546 19.18 8.08 -27.35
CA ALA A 546 18.55 9.35 -27.63
C ALA A 546 18.96 10.46 -26.63
N HIS A 547 19.23 10.12 -25.37
CA HIS A 547 19.86 11.05 -24.42
C HIS A 547 21.27 11.44 -24.89
N GLU A 548 22.11 10.45 -25.23
CA GLU A 548 23.47 10.70 -25.73
C GLU A 548 23.47 11.50 -27.03
N GLU A 549 22.54 11.24 -27.96
CA GLU A 549 22.36 12.02 -29.18
C GLU A 549 22.02 13.48 -28.86
N ARG A 550 21.12 13.73 -27.88
CA ARG A 550 20.75 15.09 -27.47
C ARG A 550 21.92 15.81 -26.80
N VAL A 551 22.61 15.16 -25.86
CA VAL A 551 23.78 15.72 -25.15
C VAL A 551 24.93 16.03 -26.12
N ASN A 552 25.24 15.11 -27.03
CA ASN A 552 26.26 15.33 -28.05
C ASN A 552 25.82 16.34 -29.11
N GLY A 553 24.54 16.34 -29.48
CA GLY A 553 23.99 17.26 -30.45
C GLY A 553 24.01 18.71 -29.95
N ALA A 554 23.64 18.95 -28.68
CA ALA A 554 23.75 20.26 -28.06
C ALA A 554 25.20 20.73 -28.00
N TRP A 555 26.13 19.83 -27.67
CA TRP A 555 27.56 20.13 -27.67
C TRP A 555 28.11 20.45 -29.08
N ASN A 556 27.71 19.68 -30.08
CA ASN A 556 28.10 19.92 -31.46
C ASN A 556 27.54 21.25 -31.98
N GLU A 557 26.31 21.61 -31.59
CA GLU A 557 25.73 22.90 -31.94
C GLU A 557 26.48 24.05 -31.28
N LEU A 558 26.86 23.91 -30.00
CA LEU A 558 27.77 24.85 -29.33
C LEU A 558 29.08 25.00 -30.11
N GLU A 559 29.76 23.91 -30.46
CA GLU A 559 31.02 23.96 -31.22
C GLU A 559 30.86 24.58 -32.62
N SER A 560 29.70 24.35 -33.25
CA SER A 560 29.38 24.85 -34.59
C SER A 560 29.22 26.37 -34.63
N GLN A 561 28.98 27.03 -33.47
CA GLN A 561 28.85 28.47 -33.44
C GLN A 561 30.17 29.12 -33.90
N PRO A 562 30.12 30.04 -34.89
CA PRO A 562 31.30 30.51 -35.58
C PRO A 562 32.15 31.49 -34.76
N THR A 563 31.60 32.03 -33.67
CA THR A 563 32.24 33.04 -32.83
C THR A 563 32.10 32.66 -31.36
N VAL A 564 33.05 33.09 -30.52
CA VAL A 564 32.98 32.90 -29.06
C VAL A 564 31.73 33.53 -28.44
N SER A 565 31.32 34.71 -28.93
CA SER A 565 30.07 35.32 -28.47
C SER A 565 28.89 34.41 -28.76
N GLY A 566 28.79 33.88 -29.99
CA GLY A 566 27.73 32.93 -30.35
C GLY A 566 27.74 31.66 -29.50
N ARG A 567 28.92 31.13 -29.13
CA ARG A 567 29.03 30.00 -28.20
C ARG A 567 28.50 30.35 -26.81
N THR A 568 28.88 31.51 -26.30
CA THR A 568 28.46 31.98 -24.98
C THR A 568 26.97 32.27 -24.92
N ASP A 569 26.45 32.97 -25.94
CA ASP A 569 25.02 33.26 -26.08
C ASP A 569 24.21 31.96 -26.16
N TYR A 570 24.70 30.96 -26.93
CA TYR A 570 24.07 29.65 -26.99
C TYR A 570 24.15 28.89 -25.65
N TYR A 571 25.24 29.01 -24.91
CA TYR A 571 25.40 28.35 -23.60
C TYR A 571 24.44 28.92 -22.54
N PHE A 572 24.30 30.24 -22.45
CA PHE A 572 23.50 30.87 -21.39
C PHE A 572 22.04 31.09 -21.75
N ASP A 573 21.74 31.37 -23.01
CA ASP A 573 20.40 31.79 -23.43
C ASP A 573 19.82 30.95 -24.58
N GLY A 574 20.62 30.05 -25.14
CA GLY A 574 20.19 29.15 -26.22
C GLY A 574 19.09 28.19 -25.79
N THR A 575 18.36 27.69 -26.79
CA THR A 575 17.40 26.60 -26.64
C THR A 575 17.84 25.45 -27.53
N TYR A 576 17.77 24.22 -27.03
CA TYR A 576 18.16 23.04 -27.79
C TYR A 576 16.97 22.13 -28.06
N ARG A 577 16.58 22.05 -29.34
CA ARG A 577 15.33 21.41 -29.80
C ARG A 577 14.11 21.95 -28.99
N ASP A 578 12.93 21.34 -29.13
CA ASP A 578 11.72 21.76 -28.40
C ASP A 578 11.75 21.40 -26.88
N HIS A 579 12.94 21.16 -26.31
CA HIS A 579 13.15 20.64 -24.95
C HIS A 579 13.81 21.65 -24.00
N GLY A 580 13.67 22.95 -24.26
CA GLY A 580 14.04 24.00 -23.32
C GLY A 580 15.50 24.47 -23.41
N TRP A 581 16.02 24.96 -22.28
CA TRP A 581 17.33 25.61 -22.17
C TRP A 581 18.49 24.68 -22.58
N SER A 582 19.30 25.10 -23.54
CA SER A 582 20.44 24.31 -24.08
C SER A 582 21.45 23.90 -22.98
N TRP A 583 21.63 24.76 -21.98
CA TRP A 583 22.57 24.55 -20.88
C TRP A 583 22.41 23.21 -20.18
N TYR A 584 21.18 22.72 -20.00
CA TYR A 584 20.95 21.43 -19.34
C TYR A 584 21.68 20.28 -20.04
N TRP A 585 21.59 20.23 -21.37
CA TRP A 585 22.21 19.19 -22.18
C TRP A 585 23.72 19.36 -22.28
N ILE A 586 24.19 20.61 -22.34
CA ILE A 586 25.63 20.93 -22.38
C ILE A 586 26.28 20.55 -21.05
N TYR A 587 25.64 20.88 -19.92
CA TYR A 587 26.14 20.59 -18.57
C TYR A 587 26.28 19.10 -18.31
N MET A 588 25.36 18.28 -18.84
CA MET A 588 25.43 16.82 -18.71
C MET A 588 26.50 16.17 -19.58
N ASN A 589 27.09 16.88 -20.55
CA ASN A 589 28.10 16.34 -21.44
C ASN A 589 29.42 16.08 -20.69
N PRO A 590 30.05 14.91 -20.83
CA PRO A 590 31.36 14.63 -20.21
C PRO A 590 32.46 15.63 -20.56
N ARG A 591 32.31 16.36 -21.68
CA ARG A 591 33.25 17.39 -22.12
C ARG A 591 32.99 18.76 -21.47
N HIS A 592 32.01 18.90 -20.57
CA HIS A 592 31.71 20.18 -19.91
C HIS A 592 32.92 20.73 -19.14
N ASP A 593 33.77 19.87 -18.60
CA ASP A 593 35.04 20.27 -17.98
C ASP A 593 36.01 20.94 -18.98
N ASP A 594 35.92 20.57 -20.27
CA ASP A 594 36.69 21.17 -21.37
C ASP A 594 36.00 22.44 -21.94
N LEU A 595 34.90 22.90 -21.33
CA LEU A 595 34.18 24.09 -21.81
C LEU A 595 35.13 25.27 -22.03
N PRO A 596 36.04 25.65 -21.10
CA PRO A 596 36.96 26.78 -21.32
C PRO A 596 37.76 26.70 -22.62
N ASP A 597 38.13 25.49 -23.06
CA ASP A 597 38.86 25.28 -24.31
C ASP A 597 37.95 25.46 -25.54
N VAL A 598 36.68 25.06 -25.45
CA VAL A 598 35.68 25.20 -26.54
C VAL A 598 35.24 26.66 -26.75
N VAL A 599 35.09 27.41 -25.68
CA VAL A 599 34.75 28.84 -25.72
C VAL A 599 35.99 29.75 -25.77
N SER A 600 37.18 29.18 -25.96
CA SER A 600 38.39 29.97 -26.19
C SER A 600 38.37 30.68 -27.56
N PRO A 601 38.81 31.95 -27.63
CA PRO A 601 38.78 32.71 -28.87
C PRO A 601 39.78 32.24 -29.89
N THR A 602 39.33 32.20 -31.15
CA THR A 602 40.11 31.81 -32.31
C THR A 602 40.75 33.07 -32.94
N PRO A 603 41.91 32.98 -33.59
CA PRO A 603 42.51 34.13 -34.28
C PRO A 603 41.55 34.75 -35.31
N GLY A 604 40.96 35.90 -34.98
CA GLY A 604 39.95 36.58 -35.79
C GLY A 604 38.70 37.03 -35.03
N ASP A 605 38.48 36.53 -33.81
CA ASP A 605 37.40 37.01 -32.94
C ASP A 605 37.68 38.46 -32.48
N THR A 606 36.68 39.33 -32.63
CA THR A 606 36.78 40.77 -32.32
C THR A 606 35.90 41.21 -31.17
N THR A 607 35.08 40.31 -30.60
CA THR A 607 34.06 40.63 -29.60
C THR A 607 34.23 39.78 -28.34
N THR A 608 34.13 40.43 -27.18
CA THR A 608 34.16 39.76 -25.87
C THR A 608 32.81 39.09 -25.59
N PRO A 609 32.78 37.83 -25.13
CA PRO A 609 31.55 37.16 -24.75
C PRO A 609 30.77 37.93 -23.68
N GLN A 610 29.45 37.96 -23.84
CA GLN A 610 28.54 38.63 -22.91
C GLN A 610 27.95 37.59 -21.95
N ILE A 611 28.13 37.82 -20.65
CA ILE A 611 27.54 36.98 -19.60
C ILE A 611 26.26 37.65 -19.13
N PRO A 612 25.11 36.96 -19.11
CA PRO A 612 23.86 37.54 -18.65
C PRO A 612 23.93 38.03 -17.20
N GLU A 613 23.16 39.07 -16.90
CA GLU A 613 23.13 39.71 -15.57
C GLU A 613 22.77 38.72 -14.46
N TRP A 614 21.82 37.82 -14.71
CA TRP A 614 21.42 36.80 -13.74
C TRP A 614 22.59 35.88 -13.33
N PHE A 615 23.48 35.53 -14.25
CA PHE A 615 24.63 34.67 -13.94
C PHE A 615 25.76 35.47 -13.29
N ARG A 616 25.92 36.75 -13.65
CA ARG A 616 26.87 37.64 -12.98
C ARG A 616 26.51 37.82 -11.51
N ASP A 617 25.22 37.98 -11.19
CA ASP A 617 24.72 38.02 -9.82
C ASP A 617 25.09 36.74 -9.04
N VAL A 618 24.97 35.57 -9.68
CA VAL A 618 25.36 34.29 -9.08
C VAL A 618 26.87 34.24 -8.83
N SER A 619 27.66 34.60 -9.85
CA SER A 619 29.12 34.58 -9.77
C SER A 619 29.66 35.58 -8.73
N ASP A 620 29.02 36.73 -8.56
CA ASP A 620 29.34 37.67 -7.49
C ASP A 620 28.98 37.09 -6.12
N ALA A 621 27.86 36.36 -5.99
CA ALA A 621 27.46 35.71 -4.76
C ALA A 621 28.37 34.53 -4.35
N THR A 622 29.07 33.91 -5.31
CA THR A 622 30.06 32.85 -5.09
C THR A 622 31.50 33.36 -5.00
N GLY A 623 31.71 34.68 -5.05
CA GLY A 623 33.04 35.29 -4.95
C GLY A 623 33.89 35.24 -6.22
N HIS A 624 33.31 34.84 -7.35
CA HIS A 624 33.95 34.68 -8.66
C HIS A 624 33.71 35.87 -9.60
N THR A 625 33.62 37.08 -9.07
CA THR A 625 33.23 38.30 -9.79
C THR A 625 33.79 38.41 -11.20
N ILE A 626 32.89 38.45 -12.17
CA ILE A 626 33.22 38.53 -13.59
C ILE A 626 33.36 40.00 -14.00
N THR A 627 34.60 40.50 -14.03
CA THR A 627 34.91 41.83 -14.59
C THR A 627 35.25 41.75 -16.08
N GLN A 628 34.40 42.33 -16.93
CA GLN A 628 34.71 42.50 -18.35
C GLN A 628 35.68 43.68 -18.54
N ILE A 629 36.97 43.39 -18.72
CA ILE A 629 37.98 44.39 -19.12
C ILE A 629 38.78 43.84 -20.30
N GLY A 630 38.78 44.54 -21.43
CA GLY A 630 39.74 44.27 -22.50
C GLY A 630 39.48 45.01 -23.81
N GLU A 631 40.39 45.93 -24.17
CA GLU A 631 40.55 46.42 -25.55
C GLU A 631 41.85 45.83 -26.14
N GLY A 632 41.73 45.03 -27.20
CA GLY A 632 42.85 44.43 -27.96
C GLY A 632 42.82 42.89 -28.02
N ALA A 633 43.16 42.30 -29.17
CA ALA A 633 42.94 40.86 -29.43
C ALA A 633 43.64 39.89 -28.46
N ALA A 634 44.85 40.22 -27.97
CA ALA A 634 45.56 39.39 -26.98
C ALA A 634 44.94 39.47 -25.58
N ALA A 635 44.46 40.67 -25.19
CA ALA A 635 43.74 40.87 -23.94
C ALA A 635 42.36 40.21 -23.97
N ILE A 636 41.66 40.26 -25.11
CA ILE A 636 40.37 39.57 -25.29
C ILE A 636 40.53 38.06 -25.09
N ALA A 637 41.62 37.46 -25.58
CA ALA A 637 41.88 36.03 -25.42
C ALA A 637 42.15 35.61 -23.97
N GLU A 638 43.02 36.33 -23.27
CA GLU A 638 43.32 36.10 -21.86
C GLU A 638 42.10 36.34 -20.96
N THR A 639 41.38 37.44 -21.18
CA THR A 639 40.15 37.77 -20.44
C THR A 639 39.04 36.73 -20.67
N THR A 640 38.89 36.20 -21.89
CA THR A 640 37.85 35.21 -22.19
C THR A 640 38.09 33.88 -21.47
N GLY A 641 39.33 33.37 -21.47
CA GLY A 641 39.68 32.16 -20.73
C GLY A 641 39.42 32.31 -19.24
N GLN A 642 39.75 33.47 -18.66
CA GLN A 642 39.45 33.77 -17.25
C GLN A 642 37.94 33.82 -16.97
N ILE A 643 37.15 34.47 -17.82
CA ILE A 643 35.69 34.53 -17.67
C ILE A 643 35.11 33.11 -17.66
N MET A 644 35.54 32.25 -18.57
CA MET A 644 34.97 30.90 -18.70
C MET A 644 35.46 29.94 -17.62
N ASN A 645 36.68 30.12 -17.13
CA ASN A 645 37.13 29.44 -15.92
C ASN A 645 36.28 29.85 -14.70
N ASN A 646 36.02 31.14 -14.50
CA ASN A 646 35.15 31.61 -13.41
C ASN A 646 33.72 31.07 -13.53
N VAL A 647 33.20 30.89 -14.75
CA VAL A 647 31.89 30.25 -14.98
C VAL A 647 31.91 28.80 -14.49
N THR A 648 32.92 28.01 -14.88
CA THR A 648 33.06 26.62 -14.44
C THR A 648 33.31 26.53 -12.93
N GLU A 649 34.14 27.40 -12.36
CA GLU A 649 34.41 27.47 -10.91
C GLU A 649 33.15 27.83 -10.11
N THR A 650 32.37 28.82 -10.59
CA THR A 650 31.08 29.20 -9.98
C THR A 650 30.11 28.01 -9.93
N ILE A 651 29.96 27.27 -11.03
CA ILE A 651 29.08 26.10 -11.09
C ILE A 651 29.61 24.98 -10.17
N GLY A 652 30.93 24.77 -10.14
CA GLY A 652 31.57 23.77 -9.29
C GLY A 652 31.38 24.05 -7.80
N ASP A 653 31.54 25.30 -7.36
CA ASP A 653 31.33 25.69 -5.96
C ASP A 653 29.86 25.57 -5.56
N ILE A 654 28.94 25.96 -6.44
CA ILE A 654 27.51 25.73 -6.25
C ILE A 654 27.22 24.24 -6.04
N MET A 655 27.70 23.38 -6.95
CA MET A 655 27.46 21.94 -6.89
C MET A 655 28.02 21.33 -5.60
N LYS A 656 29.24 21.72 -5.21
CA LYS A 656 29.88 21.30 -3.96
C LYS A 656 29.07 21.71 -2.74
N ASN A 657 28.56 22.94 -2.70
CA ASN A 657 27.80 23.47 -1.57
C ASN A 657 26.38 22.90 -1.49
N VAL A 658 25.73 22.62 -2.63
CA VAL A 658 24.53 21.78 -2.71
C VAL A 658 24.82 20.39 -2.13
N GLY A 659 25.95 19.79 -2.51
CA GLY A 659 26.43 18.54 -1.94
C GLY A 659 26.57 18.58 -0.42
N ALA A 660 27.08 19.66 0.15
CA ALA A 660 27.24 19.82 1.60
C ALA A 660 25.91 19.86 2.38
N ILE A 661 24.82 20.34 1.77
CA ILE A 661 23.47 20.33 2.36
C ILE A 661 22.89 18.92 2.33
N ILE A 662 23.09 18.21 1.21
CA ILE A 662 22.51 16.88 0.98
C ILE A 662 23.33 15.76 1.68
N THR A 663 24.52 16.05 2.25
CA THR A 663 25.46 15.06 2.83
C THR A 663 25.57 15.03 4.36
N LYS A 664 24.78 15.81 5.13
CA LYS A 664 24.65 15.55 6.59
C LYS A 664 24.11 14.13 6.83
N PRO A 665 24.48 13.43 7.94
CA PRO A 665 24.34 11.99 8.04
C PRO A 665 22.87 11.58 8.11
N LEU A 666 22.32 11.34 6.93
CA LEU A 666 21.03 10.73 6.70
C LEU A 666 21.22 9.21 6.87
N LYS A 667 20.14 8.51 7.30
CA LYS A 667 20.01 7.05 7.07
C LYS A 667 20.49 6.75 5.66
N PRO A 668 21.22 5.65 5.41
CA PRO A 668 21.92 5.46 4.14
C PRO A 668 20.93 5.60 2.97
N ILE A 669 20.91 6.77 2.33
CA ILE A 669 20.20 7.03 1.07
C ILE A 669 21.03 6.44 -0.08
N VAL A 670 21.56 5.25 0.16
CA VAL A 670 22.14 4.35 -0.83
C VAL A 670 21.23 3.12 -0.97
N GLU A 671 20.24 2.93 -0.09
CA GLU A 671 19.17 1.94 -0.28
C GLU A 671 17.91 2.55 -0.95
N GLY A 672 17.69 3.87 -0.87
CA GLY A 672 16.42 4.50 -1.26
C GLY A 672 16.29 5.02 -2.71
N THR A 673 17.41 5.44 -3.32
CA THR A 673 17.37 6.10 -4.65
C THR A 673 17.85 5.22 -5.81
N SER A 674 18.20 3.95 -5.55
CA SER A 674 18.31 2.94 -6.60
C SER A 674 16.92 2.33 -6.89
N ARG A 675 15.94 3.18 -7.22
CA ARG A 675 14.70 2.70 -7.84
C ARG A 675 15.01 2.47 -9.32
N CYS A 676 15.04 1.19 -9.68
CA CYS A 676 15.48 0.65 -10.96
C CYS A 676 14.73 1.27 -12.14
N VAL A 677 15.36 2.23 -12.81
CA VAL A 677 14.87 2.73 -14.10
C VAL A 677 15.17 1.72 -15.22
N SER A 678 16.11 0.77 -15.01
CA SER A 678 16.35 -0.35 -15.94
C SER A 678 17.07 -1.57 -15.37
N HIS A 679 17.01 -2.67 -16.14
CA HIS A 679 17.65 -3.96 -15.90
C HIS A 679 19.17 -3.87 -15.68
N ASP A 680 19.88 -3.03 -16.44
CA ASP A 680 21.36 -2.96 -16.42
C ASP A 680 21.91 -2.10 -15.27
N ALA A 681 21.13 -1.13 -14.78
CA ALA A 681 21.45 -0.39 -13.56
C ALA A 681 21.40 -1.30 -12.32
N CYS A 682 20.46 -2.24 -12.29
CA CYS A 682 20.33 -3.26 -11.25
C CYS A 682 21.50 -4.27 -11.31
N HIS A 683 21.87 -4.68 -12.53
CA HIS A 683 22.99 -5.61 -12.77
C HIS A 683 24.37 -4.99 -12.45
N SER A 684 24.57 -3.68 -12.69
CA SER A 684 25.86 -2.99 -12.48
C SER A 684 26.09 -2.53 -11.04
N ALA A 685 25.03 -2.17 -10.31
CA ALA A 685 25.07 -1.89 -8.88
C ALA A 685 25.48 -3.14 -8.07
N CYS A 686 25.14 -4.34 -8.55
CA CYS A 686 25.52 -5.61 -7.93
C CYS A 686 26.99 -6.02 -8.16
N VAL A 687 27.67 -5.48 -9.18
CA VAL A 687 29.05 -5.89 -9.55
C VAL A 687 30.13 -5.04 -8.87
N SER A 688 29.80 -3.86 -8.34
CA SER A 688 30.78 -2.90 -7.81
C SER A 688 30.73 -2.64 -6.29
N HIS A 689 29.82 -3.29 -5.54
CA HIS A 689 29.67 -3.09 -4.10
C HIS A 689 30.13 -4.30 -3.26
N ASP A 690 31.25 -4.15 -2.55
CA ASP A 690 31.81 -5.14 -1.61
C ASP A 690 30.90 -5.44 -0.39
N ALA A 691 29.86 -4.64 -0.15
CA ALA A 691 28.95 -4.82 0.99
C ALA A 691 28.03 -6.06 0.83
N CYS A 692 27.49 -6.29 -0.37
CA CYS A 692 26.71 -7.51 -0.66
C CYS A 692 27.61 -8.75 -0.75
N HIS A 693 28.84 -8.59 -1.27
CA HIS A 693 29.81 -9.69 -1.36
C HIS A 693 30.29 -10.15 0.03
N SER A 694 30.40 -9.23 1.00
CA SER A 694 30.80 -9.51 2.39
C SER A 694 29.70 -10.14 3.24
N ALA A 695 28.44 -9.77 3.02
CA ALA A 695 27.28 -10.38 3.68
C ALA A 695 27.09 -11.84 3.22
N CYS A 696 27.29 -12.12 1.93
CA CYS A 696 27.28 -13.48 1.37
C CYS A 696 28.41 -14.37 1.91
N HIS A 697 29.65 -13.87 1.98
CA HIS A 697 30.76 -14.63 2.57
C HIS A 697 30.57 -14.93 4.08
N SER A 698 29.94 -14.02 4.82
CA SER A 698 29.68 -14.18 6.26
C SER A 698 28.54 -15.17 6.55
N ALA A 699 27.53 -15.22 5.68
CA ALA A 699 26.45 -16.20 5.74
C ALA A 699 26.95 -17.63 5.41
N CYS A 700 27.87 -17.78 4.44
CA CYS A 700 28.44 -19.08 4.06
C CYS A 700 29.31 -19.73 5.15
N HIS A 701 29.99 -18.96 6.00
CA HIS A 701 30.83 -19.54 7.06
C HIS A 701 30.06 -19.93 8.33
N SER A 702 28.82 -19.44 8.50
CA SER A 702 28.08 -19.56 9.77
C SER A 702 26.94 -20.60 9.74
N ALA A 703 26.51 -21.07 8.57
CA ALA A 703 25.49 -22.10 8.45
C ALA A 703 25.80 -23.06 7.28
N CYS A 704 26.18 -24.30 7.61
CA CYS A 704 26.17 -25.38 6.64
C CYS A 704 24.70 -25.75 6.32
N VAL A 705 24.35 -25.70 5.03
CA VAL A 705 23.06 -26.01 4.39
C VAL A 705 22.10 -24.82 4.33
N CYS A 706 21.99 -24.15 3.17
CA CYS A 706 20.78 -23.50 2.63
C CYS A 706 21.07 -22.81 1.28
N HIS A 707 20.24 -23.04 0.25
CA HIS A 707 20.22 -22.32 -1.04
C HIS A 707 19.32 -21.06 -0.96
N SER A 708 18.42 -20.99 0.04
CA SER A 708 17.37 -19.97 0.21
C SER A 708 17.80 -18.70 0.95
N ALA A 709 18.87 -18.73 1.75
CA ALA A 709 19.36 -17.54 2.45
C ALA A 709 19.96 -16.49 1.49
N CYS A 710 20.47 -16.93 0.34
CA CYS A 710 21.00 -16.04 -0.70
C CYS A 710 19.89 -15.35 -1.51
N HIS A 711 18.79 -16.05 -1.80
CA HIS A 711 17.64 -15.44 -2.51
C HIS A 711 16.95 -14.38 -1.64
N SER A 712 16.76 -14.65 -0.34
CA SER A 712 16.14 -13.69 0.57
C SER A 712 16.98 -12.45 0.79
N ALA A 713 18.32 -12.55 0.84
CA ALA A 713 19.18 -11.37 1.00
C ALA A 713 19.16 -10.43 -0.22
N CYS A 714 19.06 -10.98 -1.44
CA CYS A 714 18.89 -10.17 -2.66
C CYS A 714 17.47 -9.60 -2.80
N HIS A 715 16.42 -10.37 -2.45
CA HIS A 715 15.05 -9.87 -2.46
C HIS A 715 14.84 -8.77 -1.40
N SER A 716 15.43 -8.92 -0.21
CA SER A 716 15.39 -7.88 0.81
C SER A 716 16.14 -6.63 0.37
N ALA A 717 17.32 -6.72 -0.27
CA ALA A 717 18.06 -5.55 -0.72
C ALA A 717 17.37 -4.74 -1.84
N CYS A 718 16.56 -5.38 -2.70
CA CYS A 718 15.81 -4.69 -3.75
C CYS A 718 14.42 -4.21 -3.31
N VAL A 719 13.77 -4.87 -2.34
CA VAL A 719 12.41 -4.53 -1.89
C VAL A 719 12.40 -3.65 -0.63
N SER A 720 13.46 -3.62 0.18
CA SER A 720 13.56 -2.69 1.32
C SER A 720 14.04 -1.28 0.95
N GLY A 721 14.25 -1.00 -0.34
CA GLY A 721 14.75 0.28 -0.84
C GLY A 721 13.68 1.33 -1.15
N GLY A 722 12.43 1.16 -0.74
CA GLY A 722 11.44 2.18 -1.04
C GLY A 722 10.08 1.98 -0.41
N PHE A 723 10.01 2.19 0.91
CA PHE A 723 8.86 2.79 1.60
C PHE A 723 9.35 3.36 2.94
N ARG A 724 9.80 4.61 2.89
CA ARG A 724 9.59 5.62 3.93
C ARG A 724 9.25 6.91 3.24
#